data_AF-A0A928ZX27-F1
#
_entry.id   AF-A0A928ZX27-F1
#
_cell.length_a   1.000
_cell.length_b   1.000
_cell.length_c   1.000
_cell.angle_alpha   90.00
_cell.angle_beta   90.00
_cell.angle_gamma   90.00
#
_symmetry.space_group_name_H-M   'P 1'
#
loop_
_entity.id
_entity.type
_entity.pdbx_description
1 polymer ?
#
loop_
_entity_poly.entity_id
_entity_poly.type
_entity_poly.pdbx_seq_one_letter_code
_entity_poly.pdbx_strand_id
1 'polypeptide(L)'
;MAPIKSCAILIVGGLLASGSAGWAQIVPNGANTTVTDVNGNQQITGGTPSNDGENLFHSFEQFGLTATEAATFVTQPNVVNVVGRINGGSPSVINGQLGLTGSNANLFLLNPVGVVFGPDATLALPGNLSVSTADGLAFADGTLDVIGTPDYASLVGSPTGLVFRLNRSGSVINTADLSLGENSSLTLAGGTAVSTGTVSAGEVAIAAVPQEQLIRLSPTGSLLSYDIAPSGAPSGLSPLTLPELLTGAGDTVNSLQLGADGTIQLVNGALTLPDTPGTTLVNGTLSANQITLLGDTVAVANSLLDASSANGGGTIRIGGSYQGQGPLPNAQLTYVSADSVVDASATVNGDGGEIIVWSDQTTHALGQFLVRGGANGGDGGLVETSGLRGLTLGDSPDLSAPLGTAGTWLIDPFDVRIVGGEVFEGFDPANPFVAISSPALVSAFIIEDALNSGGTVRVTTGDGGTETGNISLETDFTFANGEEATLSLEAAGSIFINGSITPETQTGPLNINLAADTDNTGNGQVVFDVQVDGEPSSGVINTAGGNLTVTANSTNLTGVADPTAIIVAADNVITTEESSGLGGTATGAVSFTGTASGSPGIRVNSGARINADGDLTLVGQSDSDTAVVVEGGIFSDGGLLTVNGTSNTANTGIVITEDIFGGGGITLTSNRDIEVSSLIADDNITVTTPQFFRASGSFEIRNSETGEIEQLASVVSRKGQVTITHGGNGATPFEIGSDATNGTANAIVATNDEIAPVQSFLESVVQGDISILTGELPVDPDPDPDPDPDPDPDPDPDFPDVDDCEADCITPTPRPDLTGTEDPSNPLTVDPQLIPGAEGAILRNEDNYTDEFRAYLNLEEDEHPKPDLPQLQLELSRIAEETGEPPAIVYVSFVPNDLNNPIAQAKAESTIQPTDVLEIVVVTPEGTPILKTLSVQNEQVLKTAQQFRNNVTNRGRVRTRTYLSSAQELHSWLIEPIEAELLSRGITSLAFVMPPGLRSLPVSALHDGDRFLIERYSVGLMPSVSLTDMRYVDVRDTEVLAMGASDFQDQPELPAVPIELSTIAEELWPGDFVINETFTPDSLVANRARKPYGIVHLATHGEFKAGSLNNSYIQFWDQRLSLDQVRQLGLNNPPVELMVLSACRTALGNVEAELGFAGFAVQAGVKTAMASLWKVDDVGTAGLMTQFYTSLQTEPIKAEALRQAQLAMLNGEIRVESGQLIWSGGTLELPPTLADIDSSLFSHPYFWASFTTIGSPW
;
A
#
# COMPACT_ATOMS: atom_id res chain seq x y z
N MET A 1 0.15 63.30 26.24
CA MET A 1 -0.96 64.24 25.97
C MET A 1 -2.19 63.41 25.61
N ALA A 2 -3.40 63.96 25.78
CA ALA A 2 -4.70 63.28 25.60
C ALA A 2 -4.94 62.06 26.55
N PRO A 3 -6.21 61.69 26.86
CA PRO A 3 -6.49 60.94 28.09
C PRO A 3 -7.33 59.65 27.93
N ILE A 4 -7.18 58.78 28.93
CA ILE A 4 -8.10 57.68 29.25
C ILE A 4 -9.53 58.22 29.45
N LYS A 5 -10.53 57.53 28.90
CA LYS A 5 -11.95 57.66 29.30
C LYS A 5 -12.70 56.33 29.21
N SER A 6 -13.26 55.91 30.34
CA SER A 6 -14.28 54.86 30.40
C SER A 6 -15.64 55.39 29.93
N CYS A 7 -16.40 54.56 29.22
CA CYS A 7 -17.86 54.52 29.27
C CYS A 7 -18.24 53.05 29.48
N ALA A 8 -18.63 52.62 30.68
CA ALA A 8 -19.92 52.88 31.33
C ALA A 8 -21.00 51.89 30.85
N ILE A 9 -21.14 50.81 31.64
CA ILE A 9 -22.25 49.86 31.60
C ILE A 9 -23.58 50.63 31.60
N LEU A 10 -24.48 50.28 30.67
CA LEU A 10 -25.84 50.82 30.64
C LEU A 10 -26.83 49.66 30.51
N ILE A 11 -27.26 49.15 31.66
CA ILE A 11 -28.25 48.07 31.77
C ILE A 11 -29.60 48.59 31.29
N VAL A 12 -29.92 48.35 30.02
CA VAL A 12 -31.29 48.42 29.52
C VAL A 12 -31.90 47.05 29.72
N GLY A 13 -32.63 46.88 30.83
CA GLY A 13 -33.42 45.69 31.10
C GLY A 13 -34.64 45.61 30.18
N GLY A 14 -34.42 45.30 28.91
CA GLY A 14 -35.47 44.94 27.97
C GLY A 14 -35.76 43.44 28.04
N LEU A 15 -37.02 43.07 28.22
CA LEU A 15 -37.49 41.72 27.89
C LEU A 15 -37.49 41.58 26.36
N LEU A 16 -36.31 41.32 25.80
CA LEU A 16 -36.23 40.52 24.59
C LEU A 16 -36.33 39.07 25.04
N ALA A 17 -37.56 38.54 25.02
CA ALA A 17 -37.72 37.12 24.83
C ALA A 17 -37.16 36.82 23.44
N SER A 18 -35.91 36.38 23.38
CA SER A 18 -35.30 35.77 22.20
C SER A 18 -35.99 34.43 21.97
N GLY A 19 -37.20 34.51 21.40
CA GLY A 19 -37.88 33.35 20.86
C GLY A 19 -37.04 32.84 19.71
N SER A 20 -36.26 31.80 19.97
CA SER A 20 -35.74 30.90 18.94
C SER A 20 -36.96 30.31 18.22
N ALA A 21 -37.31 30.91 17.08
CA ALA A 21 -38.22 30.32 16.12
C ALA A 21 -37.45 29.17 15.43
N GLY A 22 -37.24 28.08 16.18
CA GLY A 22 -36.44 26.95 15.76
C GLY A 22 -37.10 26.17 14.62
N TRP A 23 -36.29 25.51 13.81
CA TRP A 23 -36.70 24.73 12.64
C TRP A 23 -37.50 23.45 12.99
N ALA A 24 -37.69 23.15 14.27
CA ALA A 24 -38.44 22.00 14.77
C ALA A 24 -39.95 22.29 14.86
N GLN A 25 -40.61 22.33 13.70
CA GLN A 25 -42.07 22.29 13.60
C GLN A 25 -42.49 21.59 12.31
N ILE A 26 -43.57 20.81 12.34
CA ILE A 26 -44.23 20.28 11.14
C ILE A 26 -45.49 21.10 10.85
N VAL A 27 -45.55 21.69 9.66
CA VAL A 27 -46.64 22.58 9.24
C VAL A 27 -47.17 22.08 7.89
N PRO A 28 -48.36 21.44 7.82
CA PRO A 28 -48.94 20.98 6.56
C PRO A 28 -49.51 22.15 5.76
N ASN A 29 -49.28 22.18 4.44
CA ASN A 29 -49.74 23.26 3.56
C ASN A 29 -50.51 22.80 2.31
N GLY A 30 -50.67 21.48 2.10
CA GLY A 30 -51.37 20.98 0.93
C GLY A 30 -51.65 19.47 0.95
N ALA A 31 -52.07 18.95 -0.20
CA ALA A 31 -52.32 17.52 -0.43
C ALA A 31 -53.20 16.84 0.63
N ASN A 32 -54.19 17.55 1.21
CA ASN A 32 -55.04 17.05 2.30
C ASN A 32 -54.27 16.51 3.53
N THR A 33 -53.03 16.97 3.74
CA THR A 33 -52.16 16.55 4.85
C THR A 33 -52.71 17.09 6.17
N THR A 34 -52.86 16.22 7.17
CA THR A 34 -53.29 16.57 8.52
C THR A 34 -52.26 16.06 9.52
N VAL A 35 -51.74 16.94 10.37
CA VAL A 35 -50.80 16.59 11.45
C VAL A 35 -51.52 16.70 12.78
N THR A 36 -51.38 15.70 13.66
CA THR A 36 -51.98 15.67 15.00
C THR A 36 -50.97 15.14 16.01
N ASP A 37 -50.63 15.95 17.01
CA ASP A 37 -49.82 15.51 18.16
C ASP A 37 -50.61 14.51 19.02
N VAL A 38 -50.00 13.33 19.22
CA VAL A 38 -50.46 12.25 20.09
C VAL A 38 -49.33 11.89 21.07
N ASN A 39 -49.18 12.69 22.13
CA ASN A 39 -48.20 12.54 23.21
C ASN A 39 -46.73 12.70 22.77
N GLY A 40 -46.43 13.68 21.90
CA GLY A 40 -45.09 13.92 21.35
C GLY A 40 -44.84 13.23 20.00
N ASN A 41 -45.78 12.37 19.55
CA ASN A 41 -45.77 11.81 18.21
C ASN A 41 -46.72 12.59 17.31
N GLN A 42 -46.17 13.36 16.38
CA GLN A 42 -46.88 14.09 15.34
C GLN A 42 -47.37 13.10 14.27
N GLN A 43 -48.60 12.61 14.42
CA GLN A 43 -49.21 11.68 13.48
C GLN A 43 -49.66 12.40 12.21
N ILE A 44 -49.06 12.01 11.09
CA ILE A 44 -49.34 12.53 9.75
C ILE A 44 -50.37 11.62 9.10
N THR A 45 -51.51 12.21 8.72
CA THR A 45 -52.70 11.52 8.23
C THR A 45 -53.31 12.26 7.03
N GLY A 46 -54.27 11.65 6.34
CA GLY A 46 -54.89 12.20 5.14
C GLY A 46 -54.03 11.92 3.92
N GLY A 47 -53.54 12.96 3.24
CA GLY A 47 -52.79 12.83 1.99
C GLY A 47 -53.71 12.80 0.75
N THR A 48 -53.10 12.91 -0.43
CA THR A 48 -53.78 12.72 -1.73
C THR A 48 -53.22 11.48 -2.42
N PRO A 49 -54.05 10.51 -2.83
CA PRO A 49 -53.59 9.34 -3.57
C PRO A 49 -53.47 9.60 -5.08
N SER A 50 -52.67 8.78 -5.76
CA SER A 50 -52.64 8.61 -7.22
C SER A 50 -53.88 7.83 -7.75
N ASN A 51 -54.09 7.80 -9.07
CA ASN A 51 -55.23 7.09 -9.69
C ASN A 51 -55.22 5.56 -9.50
N ASP A 52 -54.05 4.96 -9.33
CA ASP A 52 -53.88 3.53 -9.00
C ASP A 52 -54.03 3.25 -7.50
N GLY A 53 -53.80 4.25 -6.65
CA GLY A 53 -53.79 4.15 -5.19
C GLY A 53 -52.48 3.61 -4.60
N GLU A 54 -51.41 3.52 -5.39
CA GLU A 54 -50.09 3.04 -4.93
C GLU A 54 -49.25 4.14 -4.28
N ASN A 55 -49.40 5.41 -4.70
CA ASN A 55 -48.68 6.55 -4.16
C ASN A 55 -49.57 7.43 -3.28
N LEU A 56 -49.06 7.87 -2.13
CA LEU A 56 -49.72 8.79 -1.20
C LEU A 56 -48.88 10.05 -0.98
N PHE A 57 -49.39 11.20 -1.41
CA PHE A 57 -48.66 12.46 -1.40
C PHE A 57 -49.04 13.35 -0.20
N HIS A 58 -48.03 13.93 0.45
CA HIS A 58 -48.14 14.91 1.53
C HIS A 58 -47.34 16.18 1.20
N SER A 59 -47.76 17.34 1.73
CA SER A 59 -47.17 18.65 1.40
C SER A 59 -47.08 19.54 2.64
N PHE A 60 -45.88 20.05 2.91
CA PHE A 60 -45.53 20.81 4.10
C PHE A 60 -44.86 22.16 3.77
N GLU A 61 -45.12 23.16 4.62
CA GLU A 61 -44.39 24.43 4.65
C GLU A 61 -43.08 24.25 5.43
N GLN A 62 -43.14 23.58 6.58
CA GLN A 62 -42.01 23.22 7.43
C GLN A 62 -42.12 21.76 7.87
N PHE A 63 -40.98 21.10 8.08
CA PHE A 63 -40.91 19.74 8.61
C PHE A 63 -39.60 19.59 9.39
N GLY A 64 -39.69 19.49 10.71
CA GLY A 64 -38.55 19.23 11.60
C GLY A 64 -39.00 18.72 12.98
N LEU A 65 -38.07 18.13 13.73
CA LEU A 65 -38.29 17.43 15.00
C LEU A 65 -37.18 17.73 16.01
N THR A 66 -37.54 17.86 17.30
CA THR A 66 -36.60 17.83 18.43
C THR A 66 -36.36 16.42 18.97
N ALA A 67 -35.33 16.26 19.83
CA ALA A 67 -34.89 14.99 20.44
C ALA A 67 -36.01 14.17 21.13
N THR A 68 -37.07 14.84 21.56
CA THR A 68 -38.19 14.25 22.29
C THR A 68 -39.44 14.02 21.43
N GLU A 69 -39.38 14.28 20.13
CA GLU A 69 -40.51 14.19 19.21
C GLU A 69 -40.37 13.06 18.19
N ALA A 70 -41.52 12.61 17.69
CA ALA A 70 -41.61 11.70 16.56
C ALA A 70 -42.55 12.25 15.47
N ALA A 71 -42.33 11.87 14.21
CA ALA A 71 -43.28 12.02 13.12
C ALA A 71 -43.66 10.65 12.58
N THR A 72 -44.95 10.30 12.60
CA THR A 72 -45.42 8.99 12.06
C THR A 72 -46.38 9.18 10.91
N PHE A 73 -46.01 8.75 9.71
CA PHE A 73 -46.92 8.63 8.57
C PHE A 73 -47.88 7.45 8.76
N VAL A 74 -49.18 7.72 8.85
CA VAL A 74 -50.22 6.70 9.05
C VAL A 74 -50.96 6.46 7.72
N THR A 75 -50.68 5.34 7.09
CA THR A 75 -51.09 5.01 5.71
C THR A 75 -52.04 3.80 5.63
N GLN A 76 -52.42 3.37 4.43
CA GLN A 76 -53.34 2.26 4.15
C GLN A 76 -52.61 1.07 3.49
N PRO A 77 -53.01 -0.20 3.73
CA PRO A 77 -52.26 -1.38 3.29
C PRO A 77 -51.96 -1.52 1.79
N ASN A 78 -52.66 -0.77 0.92
CA ASN A 78 -52.44 -0.75 -0.54
C ASN A 78 -51.43 0.31 -1.00
N VAL A 79 -50.95 1.19 -0.11
CA VAL A 79 -49.97 2.23 -0.46
C VAL A 79 -48.57 1.60 -0.47
N VAL A 80 -47.87 1.78 -1.59
CA VAL A 80 -46.52 1.30 -1.88
C VAL A 80 -45.48 2.39 -1.65
N ASN A 81 -45.81 3.66 -1.93
CA ASN A 81 -44.91 4.80 -1.71
C ASN A 81 -45.64 5.95 -1.00
N VAL A 82 -45.01 6.52 0.02
CA VAL A 82 -45.42 7.77 0.67
C VAL A 82 -44.42 8.86 0.28
N VAL A 83 -44.92 10.00 -0.20
CA VAL A 83 -44.07 11.10 -0.70
C VAL A 83 -44.39 12.39 0.05
N GLY A 84 -43.48 12.81 0.93
CA GLY A 84 -43.55 14.10 1.64
C GLY A 84 -42.69 15.15 0.95
N ARG A 85 -43.32 16.22 0.43
CA ARG A 85 -42.61 17.39 -0.11
C ARG A 85 -42.66 18.58 0.85
N ILE A 86 -41.53 19.27 1.01
CA ILE A 86 -41.40 20.49 1.81
C ILE A 86 -41.09 21.65 0.87
N ASN A 87 -41.87 22.73 0.93
CA ASN A 87 -41.72 23.86 -0.01
C ASN A 87 -41.95 25.26 0.58
N GLY A 88 -41.95 25.41 1.91
CA GLY A 88 -42.11 26.71 2.59
C GLY A 88 -40.83 27.54 2.74
N GLY A 89 -39.70 27.12 2.16
CA GLY A 89 -38.45 27.89 2.22
C GLY A 89 -37.62 27.70 3.50
N SER A 90 -37.81 26.60 4.23
CA SER A 90 -37.01 26.20 5.39
C SER A 90 -36.40 24.81 5.18
N PRO A 91 -35.14 24.55 5.56
CA PRO A 91 -34.57 23.20 5.58
C PRO A 91 -35.27 22.34 6.65
N SER A 92 -35.08 21.02 6.55
CA SER A 92 -35.64 20.06 7.50
C SER A 92 -34.59 19.60 8.50
N VAL A 93 -34.68 20.10 9.74
CA VAL A 93 -33.87 19.62 10.87
C VAL A 93 -34.66 18.52 11.59
N ILE A 94 -34.24 17.28 11.39
CA ILE A 94 -34.86 16.07 11.93
C ILE A 94 -33.91 15.53 12.99
N ASN A 95 -34.10 15.92 14.24
CA ASN A 95 -33.33 15.41 15.38
C ASN A 95 -34.25 14.58 16.27
N GLY A 96 -34.96 13.60 15.71
CA GLY A 96 -35.98 12.81 16.40
C GLY A 96 -36.50 11.66 15.53
N GLN A 97 -37.52 10.92 15.98
CA GLN A 97 -37.94 9.69 15.30
C GLN A 97 -38.79 9.93 14.05
N LEU A 98 -38.37 9.40 12.90
CA LEU A 98 -39.13 9.38 11.65
C LEU A 98 -39.67 7.98 11.37
N GLY A 99 -41.00 7.83 11.33
CA GLY A 99 -41.67 6.53 11.24
C GLY A 99 -42.85 6.46 10.27
N LEU A 100 -43.25 5.23 9.93
CA LEU A 100 -44.36 4.93 9.03
C LEU A 100 -45.12 3.68 9.49
N THR A 101 -46.45 3.70 9.41
CA THR A 101 -47.29 2.58 9.87
C THR A 101 -48.58 2.45 9.04
N GLY A 102 -49.08 1.22 8.90
CA GLY A 102 -50.31 0.89 8.17
C GLY A 102 -50.11 0.20 6.81
N SER A 103 -48.90 0.27 6.25
CA SER A 103 -48.41 -0.57 5.15
C SER A 103 -46.89 -0.71 5.23
N ASN A 104 -46.30 -1.47 4.29
CA ASN A 104 -44.84 -1.58 4.12
C ASN A 104 -44.34 -0.59 3.05
N ALA A 105 -44.85 0.65 3.05
CA ALA A 105 -44.51 1.63 2.03
C ALA A 105 -43.09 2.19 2.16
N ASN A 106 -42.48 2.49 1.02
CA ASN A 106 -41.28 3.32 0.93
C ASN A 106 -41.61 4.78 1.30
N LEU A 107 -40.65 5.51 1.86
CA LEU A 107 -40.78 6.93 2.20
C LEU A 107 -39.82 7.79 1.38
N PHE A 108 -40.37 8.72 0.60
CA PHE A 108 -39.63 9.75 -0.11
C PHE A 108 -39.82 11.10 0.61
N LEU A 109 -38.73 11.75 1.02
CA LEU A 109 -38.76 13.05 1.69
C LEU A 109 -37.93 14.08 0.92
N LEU A 110 -38.60 15.11 0.39
CA LEU A 110 -38.03 16.06 -0.56
C LEU A 110 -38.04 17.49 0.00
N ASN A 111 -36.87 18.05 0.28
CA ASN A 111 -36.71 19.45 0.70
C ASN A 111 -35.52 20.11 -0.03
N PRO A 112 -35.76 20.89 -1.10
CA PRO A 112 -34.70 21.53 -1.87
C PRO A 112 -33.82 22.50 -1.06
N VAL A 113 -34.29 22.99 0.08
CA VAL A 113 -33.56 23.98 0.91
C VAL A 113 -32.42 23.33 1.70
N GLY A 114 -32.55 22.05 2.04
CA GLY A 114 -31.59 21.28 2.83
C GLY A 114 -32.27 20.32 3.80
N VAL A 115 -31.58 19.25 4.21
CA VAL A 115 -32.02 18.29 5.23
C VAL A 115 -30.86 17.98 6.19
N VAL A 116 -31.15 17.90 7.48
CA VAL A 116 -30.19 17.54 8.53
C VAL A 116 -30.83 16.48 9.43
N PHE A 117 -30.25 15.28 9.48
CA PHE A 117 -30.47 14.35 10.59
C PHE A 117 -29.49 14.68 11.71
N GLY A 118 -30.02 15.18 12.83
CA GLY A 118 -29.24 15.44 14.05
C GLY A 118 -29.04 14.16 14.88
N PRO A 119 -28.12 14.14 15.86
CA PRO A 119 -27.67 12.91 16.53
C PRO A 119 -28.78 12.11 17.24
N ASP A 120 -29.88 12.73 17.67
CA ASP A 120 -31.01 12.01 18.30
C ASP A 120 -31.99 11.39 17.28
N ALA A 121 -31.72 11.49 15.97
CA ALA A 121 -32.63 10.99 14.94
C ALA A 121 -32.63 9.47 14.83
N THR A 122 -33.82 8.89 14.70
CA THR A 122 -34.00 7.43 14.57
C THR A 122 -35.06 7.10 13.52
N LEU A 123 -34.97 5.92 12.91
CA LEU A 123 -35.91 5.45 11.89
C LEU A 123 -36.83 4.37 12.44
N ALA A 124 -38.11 4.45 12.07
CA ALA A 124 -39.15 3.46 12.39
C ALA A 124 -39.96 3.14 11.11
N LEU A 125 -39.25 2.71 10.07
CA LEU A 125 -39.77 2.55 8.71
C LEU A 125 -39.80 1.06 8.31
N PRO A 126 -40.89 0.57 7.67
CA PRO A 126 -41.05 -0.83 7.25
C PRO A 126 -40.65 -1.09 5.79
N GLY A 127 -39.96 -0.14 5.15
CA GLY A 127 -39.57 -0.14 3.73
C GLY A 127 -38.49 0.91 3.47
N ASN A 128 -38.17 1.16 2.20
CA ASN A 128 -37.02 1.98 1.81
C ASN A 128 -37.18 3.46 2.18
N LEU A 129 -36.08 4.16 2.39
CA LEU A 129 -36.03 5.60 2.65
C LEU A 129 -35.20 6.32 1.58
N SER A 130 -35.77 7.33 0.94
CA SER A 130 -35.02 8.24 0.05
C SER A 130 -35.23 9.69 0.47
N VAL A 131 -34.15 10.35 0.89
CA VAL A 131 -34.15 11.75 1.36
C VAL A 131 -33.33 12.59 0.40
N SER A 132 -33.89 13.70 -0.08
CA SER A 132 -33.22 14.49 -1.11
C SER A 132 -33.55 15.97 -1.12
N THR A 133 -32.62 16.78 -1.64
CA THR A 133 -32.84 18.18 -2.01
C THR A 133 -33.24 18.36 -3.49
N ALA A 134 -33.67 17.30 -4.17
CA ALA A 134 -34.26 17.39 -5.49
C ALA A 134 -35.56 18.24 -5.48
N ASP A 135 -35.72 19.12 -6.45
CA ASP A 135 -36.93 19.95 -6.63
C ASP A 135 -38.03 19.29 -7.46
N GLY A 136 -37.80 18.04 -7.89
CA GLY A 136 -38.86 17.14 -8.34
C GLY A 136 -38.56 15.65 -8.20
N LEU A 137 -39.60 14.84 -8.42
CA LEU A 137 -39.55 13.36 -8.40
C LEU A 137 -40.22 12.83 -9.68
N ALA A 138 -39.46 12.12 -10.51
CA ALA A 138 -39.93 11.57 -11.77
C ALA A 138 -40.71 10.25 -11.58
N PHE A 139 -41.63 10.00 -12.50
CA PHE A 139 -42.44 8.79 -12.69
C PHE A 139 -42.44 8.45 -14.19
N ALA A 140 -43.05 7.32 -14.58
CA ALA A 140 -43.06 6.88 -15.99
C ALA A 140 -43.70 7.90 -16.97
N ASP A 141 -44.82 8.53 -16.58
CA ASP A 141 -45.60 9.45 -17.43
C ASP A 141 -45.63 10.92 -16.91
N GLY A 142 -44.77 11.29 -15.95
CA GLY A 142 -44.75 12.66 -15.41
C GLY A 142 -43.75 12.92 -14.27
N THR A 143 -43.77 14.14 -13.74
CA THR A 143 -42.88 14.60 -12.65
C THR A 143 -43.69 15.32 -11.57
N LEU A 144 -43.48 14.94 -10.30
CA LEU A 144 -43.89 15.74 -9.15
C LEU A 144 -42.97 16.97 -9.05
N ASP A 145 -43.52 18.17 -9.20
CA ASP A 145 -42.79 19.40 -8.88
C ASP A 145 -42.96 19.76 -7.39
N VAL A 146 -41.87 20.05 -6.68
CA VAL A 146 -41.92 20.37 -5.24
C VAL A 146 -42.56 21.74 -4.97
N ILE A 147 -42.33 22.74 -5.84
CA ILE A 147 -42.84 24.11 -5.67
C ILE A 147 -44.21 24.27 -6.36
N GLY A 148 -44.43 23.56 -7.46
CA GLY A 148 -45.63 23.66 -8.29
C GLY A 148 -46.92 23.14 -7.66
N THR A 149 -47.99 23.14 -8.47
CA THR A 149 -49.28 22.51 -8.15
C THR A 149 -49.38 21.19 -8.91
N PRO A 150 -49.14 20.03 -8.26
CA PRO A 150 -49.06 18.74 -8.96
C PRO A 150 -50.45 18.18 -9.28
N ASP A 151 -50.56 17.51 -10.41
CA ASP A 151 -51.68 16.58 -10.65
C ASP A 151 -51.33 15.21 -10.05
N TYR A 152 -51.51 15.07 -8.74
CA TYR A 152 -51.21 13.84 -8.01
C TYR A 152 -51.89 12.59 -8.61
N ALA A 153 -53.01 12.76 -9.32
CA ALA A 153 -53.75 11.67 -9.94
C ALA A 153 -52.98 11.00 -11.09
N SER A 154 -52.19 11.73 -11.87
CA SER A 154 -51.39 11.19 -13.00
C SER A 154 -50.00 10.68 -12.60
N LEU A 155 -49.57 10.88 -11.35
CA LEU A 155 -48.32 10.34 -10.81
C LEU A 155 -48.52 8.89 -10.33
N VAL A 156 -48.62 7.98 -11.30
CA VAL A 156 -48.90 6.54 -11.13
C VAL A 156 -47.62 5.68 -11.22
N GLY A 157 -47.65 4.50 -10.62
CA GLY A 157 -46.52 3.58 -10.52
C GLY A 157 -45.41 4.07 -9.59
N SER A 158 -44.30 3.33 -9.50
CA SER A 158 -43.17 3.70 -8.64
C SER A 158 -42.39 4.91 -9.18
N PRO A 159 -41.80 5.75 -8.31
CA PRO A 159 -40.85 6.79 -8.70
C PRO A 159 -39.68 6.24 -9.51
N THR A 160 -39.21 6.99 -10.51
CA THR A 160 -38.16 6.61 -11.46
C THR A 160 -36.94 7.54 -11.44
N GLY A 161 -36.95 8.62 -10.66
CA GLY A 161 -35.79 9.51 -10.54
C GLY A 161 -35.97 10.73 -9.65
N LEU A 162 -34.85 11.30 -9.20
CA LEU A 162 -34.74 12.56 -8.46
C LEU A 162 -34.30 13.67 -9.42
N VAL A 163 -35.06 14.76 -9.46
CA VAL A 163 -34.90 15.84 -10.46
C VAL A 163 -34.30 17.09 -9.82
N PHE A 164 -33.12 17.51 -10.29
CA PHE A 164 -32.44 18.73 -9.89
C PHE A 164 -32.43 19.72 -11.07
N ARG A 165 -33.19 20.81 -10.94
CA ARG A 165 -33.28 21.92 -11.91
C ARG A 165 -32.92 23.28 -11.28
N LEU A 166 -32.66 23.33 -9.97
CA LEU A 166 -32.20 24.55 -9.31
C LEU A 166 -30.73 24.82 -9.62
N ASN A 167 -30.38 26.09 -9.84
CA ASN A 167 -29.01 26.54 -10.11
C ASN A 167 -28.10 26.57 -8.86
N ARG A 168 -28.61 26.10 -7.72
CA ARG A 168 -27.95 25.91 -6.43
C ARG A 168 -28.73 24.82 -5.71
N SER A 169 -28.11 23.68 -5.45
CA SER A 169 -28.72 22.57 -4.70
C SER A 169 -28.42 22.72 -3.20
N GLY A 170 -29.37 22.36 -2.33
CA GLY A 170 -29.15 22.34 -0.88
C GLY A 170 -28.34 21.13 -0.42
N SER A 171 -27.89 21.11 0.83
CA SER A 171 -27.13 19.97 1.39
C SER A 171 -28.02 18.95 2.12
N VAL A 172 -27.64 17.66 2.09
CA VAL A 172 -28.13 16.63 3.02
C VAL A 172 -27.01 16.29 4.00
N ILE A 173 -27.30 16.36 5.30
CA ILE A 173 -26.37 16.00 6.38
C ILE A 173 -27.00 14.87 7.21
N ASN A 174 -26.22 13.84 7.52
CA ASN A 174 -26.50 12.89 8.59
C ASN A 174 -25.43 12.97 9.68
N THR A 175 -25.85 13.05 10.94
CA THR A 175 -25.01 12.94 12.13
C THR A 175 -25.52 11.88 13.11
N ALA A 176 -26.48 11.07 12.67
CA ALA A 176 -27.25 10.12 13.48
C ALA A 176 -26.99 8.67 13.06
N ASP A 177 -27.40 7.74 13.92
CA ASP A 177 -27.38 6.30 13.64
C ASP A 177 -28.67 5.86 12.93
N LEU A 178 -28.64 5.86 11.60
CA LEU A 178 -29.78 5.57 10.73
C LEU A 178 -29.81 4.09 10.33
N SER A 179 -30.66 3.29 11.00
CA SER A 179 -30.84 1.87 10.71
C SER A 179 -32.17 1.55 10.02
N LEU A 180 -32.12 0.71 8.98
CA LEU A 180 -33.22 0.00 8.34
C LEU A 180 -32.94 -1.51 8.33
N GLY A 181 -33.92 -2.32 7.92
CA GLY A 181 -33.73 -3.77 7.78
C GLY A 181 -32.82 -4.16 6.61
N GLU A 182 -32.20 -5.34 6.72
CA GLU A 182 -31.28 -5.98 5.74
C GLU A 182 -31.86 -6.13 4.31
N ASN A 183 -33.15 -5.89 4.11
CA ASN A 183 -33.87 -6.01 2.83
C ASN A 183 -34.46 -4.67 2.37
N SER A 184 -34.00 -3.55 2.94
CA SER A 184 -34.43 -2.20 2.61
C SER A 184 -33.25 -1.32 2.20
N SER A 185 -33.49 -0.32 1.35
CA SER A 185 -32.46 0.64 0.95
C SER A 185 -32.62 2.01 1.60
N LEU A 186 -31.48 2.69 1.79
CA LEU A 186 -31.40 4.06 2.30
C LEU A 186 -30.62 4.95 1.33
N THR A 187 -31.26 6.01 0.83
CA THR A 187 -30.67 6.98 -0.11
C THR A 187 -30.62 8.38 0.49
N LEU A 188 -29.43 8.99 0.52
CA LEU A 188 -29.21 10.41 0.85
C LEU A 188 -28.66 11.15 -0.38
N ALA A 189 -29.46 12.00 -1.02
CA ALA A 189 -29.10 12.63 -2.30
C ALA A 189 -29.26 14.17 -2.28
N GLY A 190 -28.14 14.90 -2.20
CA GLY A 190 -28.14 16.37 -2.07
C GLY A 190 -27.32 17.08 -3.14
N GLY A 191 -27.23 18.41 -3.05
CA GLY A 191 -26.18 19.19 -3.72
C GLY A 191 -24.80 18.96 -3.10
N THR A 192 -24.79 18.82 -1.78
CA THR A 192 -23.69 18.28 -0.98
C THR A 192 -24.28 17.17 -0.13
N ALA A 193 -23.58 16.06 0.05
CA ALA A 193 -24.02 14.96 0.90
C ALA A 193 -22.96 14.66 1.96
N VAL A 194 -23.32 14.64 3.23
CA VAL A 194 -22.38 14.33 4.32
C VAL A 194 -23.02 13.32 5.27
N SER A 195 -22.31 12.25 5.63
CA SER A 195 -22.70 11.36 6.73
C SER A 195 -21.54 11.21 7.73
N THR A 196 -21.81 11.50 9.00
CA THR A 196 -20.86 11.41 10.11
C THR A 196 -21.34 10.55 11.29
N GLY A 197 -22.57 10.03 11.22
CA GLY A 197 -23.09 8.97 12.11
C GLY A 197 -23.14 7.62 11.39
N THR A 198 -23.63 6.59 12.07
CA THR A 198 -23.76 5.24 11.50
C THR A 198 -24.90 5.17 10.49
N VAL A 199 -24.76 4.37 9.43
CA VAL A 199 -25.87 4.00 8.54
C VAL A 199 -25.87 2.50 8.33
N SER A 200 -27.00 1.84 8.53
CA SER A 200 -27.13 0.40 8.28
C SER A 200 -28.43 0.07 7.55
N ALA A 201 -28.34 -0.71 6.48
CA ALA A 201 -29.47 -1.13 5.65
C ALA A 201 -29.07 -2.37 4.81
N GLY A 202 -29.96 -2.88 3.97
CA GLY A 202 -29.58 -3.84 2.93
C GLY A 202 -28.72 -3.22 1.83
N GLU A 203 -28.95 -1.94 1.54
CA GLU A 203 -28.32 -1.15 0.47
C GLU A 203 -28.23 0.34 0.92
N VAL A 204 -27.06 0.97 0.82
CA VAL A 204 -26.83 2.37 1.21
C VAL A 204 -26.26 3.17 0.04
N ALA A 205 -26.91 4.28 -0.31
CA ALA A 205 -26.46 5.18 -1.37
C ALA A 205 -26.39 6.64 -0.89
N ILE A 206 -25.22 7.28 -1.04
CA ILE A 206 -24.97 8.67 -0.68
C ILE A 206 -24.43 9.40 -1.92
N ALA A 207 -25.15 10.43 -2.38
CA ALA A 207 -24.87 11.08 -3.66
C ALA A 207 -24.93 12.61 -3.59
N ALA A 208 -23.93 13.27 -4.17
CA ALA A 208 -23.86 14.72 -4.32
C ALA A 208 -23.98 15.14 -5.79
N VAL A 209 -24.90 16.05 -6.08
CA VAL A 209 -25.28 16.49 -7.42
C VAL A 209 -24.86 17.95 -7.61
N PRO A 210 -23.87 18.26 -8.47
CA PRO A 210 -23.31 19.60 -8.56
C PRO A 210 -24.31 20.63 -9.09
N GLN A 211 -25.00 20.32 -10.20
CA GLN A 211 -25.78 21.24 -11.02
C GLN A 211 -26.96 20.50 -11.69
N GLU A 212 -27.63 21.10 -12.69
CA GLU A 212 -28.86 20.58 -13.31
C GLU A 212 -28.73 19.13 -13.84
N GLN A 213 -29.30 18.15 -13.12
CA GLN A 213 -29.20 16.71 -13.38
C GLN A 213 -30.52 15.97 -13.04
N LEU A 214 -30.77 14.83 -13.71
CA LEU A 214 -31.72 13.81 -13.29
C LEU A 214 -30.94 12.60 -12.76
N ILE A 215 -31.09 12.25 -11.48
CA ILE A 215 -30.65 10.92 -10.99
C ILE A 215 -31.79 9.95 -11.26
N ARG A 216 -31.57 8.85 -11.97
CA ARG A 216 -32.58 7.78 -12.09
C ARG A 216 -32.59 6.90 -10.84
N LEU A 217 -33.79 6.44 -10.47
CA LEU A 217 -34.03 5.45 -9.42
C LEU A 217 -34.40 4.12 -10.08
N SER A 218 -33.61 3.08 -9.86
CA SER A 218 -33.85 1.74 -10.41
C SER A 218 -34.96 1.00 -9.63
N PRO A 219 -35.95 0.38 -10.30
CA PRO A 219 -36.79 -0.63 -9.66
C PRO A 219 -35.97 -1.91 -9.45
N THR A 220 -35.78 -2.30 -8.18
CA THR A 220 -35.00 -3.47 -7.70
C THR A 220 -33.50 -3.46 -8.04
N GLY A 221 -32.67 -3.18 -7.04
CA GLY A 221 -31.20 -3.16 -7.10
C GLY A 221 -30.67 -1.82 -7.61
N SER A 222 -30.00 -1.05 -6.74
CA SER A 222 -29.51 0.29 -7.09
C SER A 222 -28.45 0.31 -8.17
N LEU A 223 -28.67 1.17 -9.17
CA LEU A 223 -27.62 1.99 -9.78
C LEU A 223 -28.22 3.40 -9.98
N LEU A 224 -27.60 4.42 -9.37
CA LEU A 224 -27.99 5.82 -9.50
C LEU A 224 -27.34 6.44 -10.74
N SER A 225 -28.05 6.52 -11.86
CA SER A 225 -27.51 7.08 -13.11
C SER A 225 -27.85 8.54 -13.31
N TYR A 226 -26.87 9.38 -13.64
CA TYR A 226 -27.14 10.77 -14.09
C TYR A 226 -27.65 10.79 -15.54
N ASP A 227 -28.55 11.72 -15.82
CA ASP A 227 -29.25 11.90 -17.10
C ASP A 227 -29.65 13.37 -17.27
N ILE A 228 -29.93 13.80 -18.51
CA ILE A 228 -30.12 15.22 -18.85
C ILE A 228 -31.39 15.77 -18.19
N ALA A 229 -31.23 16.81 -17.35
CA ALA A 229 -32.35 17.42 -16.64
C ALA A 229 -33.41 18.04 -17.59
N PRO A 230 -34.72 17.87 -17.30
CA PRO A 230 -35.77 18.50 -18.08
C PRO A 230 -35.81 20.01 -17.83
N SER A 231 -35.67 20.79 -18.91
CA SER A 231 -35.54 22.25 -18.83
C SER A 231 -36.77 22.94 -18.23
N GLY A 232 -36.55 23.79 -17.22
CA GLY A 232 -37.60 24.61 -16.61
C GLY A 232 -37.48 24.70 -15.09
N ALA A 233 -36.45 25.39 -14.60
CA ALA A 233 -36.21 25.62 -13.17
C ALA A 233 -37.40 26.33 -12.48
N PRO A 234 -37.96 25.79 -11.39
CA PRO A 234 -39.09 26.41 -10.70
C PRO A 234 -38.64 27.62 -9.87
N SER A 235 -39.20 28.80 -10.13
CA SER A 235 -38.85 30.04 -9.43
C SER A 235 -39.53 30.13 -8.06
N GLY A 236 -38.76 30.21 -6.96
CA GLY A 236 -39.32 30.58 -5.65
C GLY A 236 -38.55 30.13 -4.41
N LEU A 237 -37.69 29.12 -4.52
CA LEU A 237 -36.79 28.71 -3.42
C LEU A 237 -35.37 29.21 -3.65
N SER A 238 -34.64 29.40 -2.55
CA SER A 238 -33.21 29.69 -2.53
C SER A 238 -32.56 28.74 -1.52
N PRO A 239 -31.99 27.60 -1.96
CA PRO A 239 -31.35 26.66 -1.05
C PRO A 239 -30.15 27.26 -0.31
N LEU A 240 -29.88 26.73 0.88
CA LEU A 240 -28.74 27.15 1.71
C LEU A 240 -27.46 26.46 1.23
N THR A 241 -26.30 27.12 1.33
CA THR A 241 -25.00 26.41 1.28
C THR A 241 -24.74 25.72 2.61
N LEU A 242 -23.79 24.79 2.63
CA LEU A 242 -23.43 24.06 3.85
C LEU A 242 -23.11 24.99 5.05
N PRO A 243 -22.37 26.12 4.93
CA PRO A 243 -22.19 27.08 6.03
C PRO A 243 -23.48 27.76 6.50
N GLU A 244 -24.39 28.10 5.58
CA GLU A 244 -25.70 28.69 5.90
C GLU A 244 -26.62 27.67 6.59
N LEU A 245 -26.53 26.39 6.22
CA LEU A 245 -27.26 25.29 6.84
C LEU A 245 -26.71 24.96 8.24
N LEU A 246 -25.39 24.87 8.41
CA LEU A 246 -24.72 24.66 9.69
C LEU A 246 -25.04 25.78 10.69
N THR A 247 -24.87 27.05 10.29
CA THR A 247 -25.20 28.20 11.14
C THR A 247 -26.70 28.34 11.41
N GLY A 248 -27.56 27.77 10.57
CA GLY A 248 -28.98 27.60 10.84
C GLY A 248 -29.27 26.49 11.86
N ALA A 249 -28.68 25.31 11.70
CA ALA A 249 -28.93 24.11 12.49
C ALA A 249 -28.45 24.21 13.95
N GLY A 250 -27.40 25.00 14.21
CA GLY A 250 -26.82 25.18 15.54
C GLY A 250 -26.13 23.93 16.07
N ASP A 251 -26.17 23.70 17.39
CA ASP A 251 -25.47 22.64 18.13
C ASP A 251 -25.93 21.19 17.81
N THR A 252 -26.58 20.97 16.67
CA THR A 252 -27.05 19.67 16.17
C THR A 252 -26.12 19.02 15.14
N VAL A 253 -25.05 19.71 14.70
CA VAL A 253 -24.08 19.19 13.71
C VAL A 253 -22.65 19.28 14.26
N ASN A 254 -22.42 18.66 15.42
CA ASN A 254 -21.17 18.77 16.18
C ASN A 254 -19.96 18.05 15.55
N SER A 255 -20.13 17.41 14.40
CA SER A 255 -19.06 16.77 13.60
C SER A 255 -18.41 17.72 12.59
N LEU A 256 -19.04 18.85 12.25
CA LEU A 256 -18.56 19.81 11.25
C LEU A 256 -18.44 21.21 11.86
N GLN A 257 -17.33 21.90 11.59
CA GLN A 257 -17.10 23.28 12.01
C GLN A 257 -16.90 24.22 10.82
N LEU A 258 -17.23 25.49 11.04
CA LEU A 258 -16.92 26.59 10.12
C LEU A 258 -15.64 27.29 10.60
N GLY A 259 -14.59 27.22 9.78
CA GLY A 259 -13.30 27.86 10.02
C GLY A 259 -13.38 29.39 10.06
N ALA A 260 -12.38 30.02 10.66
CA ALA A 260 -12.33 31.49 10.81
C ALA A 260 -12.17 32.26 9.48
N ASP A 261 -11.80 31.56 8.40
CA ASP A 261 -11.73 32.03 7.02
C ASP A 261 -13.01 31.74 6.20
N GLY A 262 -13.93 30.93 6.73
CA GLY A 262 -15.15 30.49 6.06
C GLY A 262 -15.08 29.08 5.44
N THR A 263 -13.94 28.38 5.55
CA THR A 263 -13.82 26.97 5.13
C THR A 263 -14.61 26.04 6.05
N ILE A 264 -14.89 24.81 5.61
CA ILE A 264 -15.65 23.81 6.38
C ILE A 264 -14.70 22.67 6.72
N GLN A 265 -14.62 22.31 8.00
CA GLN A 265 -13.70 21.29 8.48
C GLN A 265 -14.41 20.24 9.32
N LEU A 266 -13.88 19.02 9.33
CA LEU A 266 -14.27 18.00 10.29
C LEU A 266 -13.78 18.41 11.70
N VAL A 267 -14.62 18.29 12.72
CA VAL A 267 -14.25 18.71 14.09
C VAL A 267 -13.10 17.88 14.69
N ASN A 268 -13.00 16.61 14.28
CA ASN A 268 -12.02 15.64 14.80
C ASN A 268 -10.90 15.28 13.80
N GLY A 269 -10.72 16.03 12.70
CA GLY A 269 -9.70 15.75 11.70
C GLY A 269 -9.36 16.97 10.84
N ALA A 270 -8.15 17.00 10.26
CA ALA A 270 -7.66 18.17 9.52
C ALA A 270 -8.37 18.41 8.17
N LEU A 271 -9.21 17.47 7.72
CA LEU A 271 -9.85 17.50 6.40
C LEU A 271 -10.75 18.74 6.22
N THR A 272 -10.36 19.57 5.26
CA THR A 272 -11.09 20.76 4.83
C THR A 272 -11.91 20.43 3.57
N LEU A 273 -13.22 20.57 3.66
CA LEU A 273 -14.15 20.27 2.56
C LEU A 273 -14.24 21.42 1.54
N PRO A 274 -14.39 21.12 0.24
CA PRO A 274 -14.82 22.08 -0.76
C PRO A 274 -16.18 22.71 -0.38
N ASP A 275 -16.33 24.01 -0.58
CA ASP A 275 -17.59 24.74 -0.37
C ASP A 275 -18.56 24.62 -1.57
N THR A 276 -18.14 23.92 -2.62
CA THR A 276 -18.87 23.66 -3.86
C THR A 276 -19.86 22.49 -3.75
N PRO A 277 -21.06 22.59 -4.37
CA PRO A 277 -21.90 21.44 -4.70
C PRO A 277 -21.14 20.40 -5.54
N GLY A 278 -21.55 19.14 -5.44
CA GLY A 278 -20.87 17.97 -6.05
C GLY A 278 -20.05 17.16 -5.04
N THR A 279 -19.86 17.65 -3.81
CA THR A 279 -19.06 16.98 -2.77
C THR A 279 -19.88 16.00 -1.92
N THR A 280 -19.42 14.75 -1.84
CA THR A 280 -19.86 13.72 -0.87
C THR A 280 -18.76 13.47 0.17
N LEU A 281 -19.10 13.49 1.46
CA LEU A 281 -18.23 13.06 2.57
C LEU A 281 -18.88 11.92 3.37
N VAL A 282 -18.08 10.91 3.69
CA VAL A 282 -18.35 9.94 4.76
C VAL A 282 -17.24 10.06 5.82
N ASN A 283 -17.64 10.17 7.08
CA ASN A 283 -16.78 10.05 8.26
C ASN A 283 -17.52 9.29 9.38
N GLY A 284 -17.61 7.97 9.24
CA GLY A 284 -18.40 7.13 10.14
C GLY A 284 -18.49 5.69 9.65
N THR A 285 -19.49 4.95 10.15
CA THR A 285 -19.69 3.54 9.74
C THR A 285 -20.88 3.43 8.79
N LEU A 286 -20.67 2.85 7.60
CA LEU A 286 -21.75 2.40 6.71
C LEU A 286 -21.71 0.87 6.64
N SER A 287 -22.80 0.18 6.97
CA SER A 287 -22.89 -1.29 6.95
C SER A 287 -24.07 -1.77 6.10
N ALA A 288 -23.78 -2.35 4.93
CA ALA A 288 -24.77 -2.84 3.97
C ALA A 288 -24.15 -3.77 2.92
N ASN A 289 -24.92 -4.73 2.39
CA ASN A 289 -24.47 -5.62 1.30
C ASN A 289 -24.06 -4.84 0.03
N GLN A 290 -24.60 -3.64 -0.16
CA GLN A 290 -24.21 -2.72 -1.23
C GLN A 290 -24.06 -1.29 -0.69
N ILE A 291 -22.91 -0.67 -0.94
CA ILE A 291 -22.60 0.72 -0.56
C ILE A 291 -22.22 1.48 -1.84
N THR A 292 -22.79 2.67 -2.06
CA THR A 292 -22.51 3.49 -3.26
C THR A 292 -22.36 4.96 -2.89
N LEU A 293 -21.19 5.53 -3.15
CA LEU A 293 -20.79 6.91 -2.81
C LEU A 293 -20.44 7.67 -4.09
N LEU A 294 -21.20 8.73 -4.42
CA LEU A 294 -21.13 9.43 -5.71
C LEU A 294 -21.06 10.94 -5.55
N GLY A 295 -20.39 11.61 -6.48
CA GLY A 295 -20.29 13.07 -6.58
C GLY A 295 -19.13 13.48 -7.49
N ASP A 296 -19.05 14.75 -7.88
CA ASP A 296 -17.87 15.32 -8.56
C ASP A 296 -16.61 15.20 -7.68
N THR A 297 -16.80 15.17 -6.35
CA THR A 297 -15.76 14.92 -5.36
C THR A 297 -16.29 13.97 -4.29
N VAL A 298 -15.60 12.87 -4.03
CA VAL A 298 -15.98 11.87 -3.01
C VAL A 298 -14.85 11.73 -1.98
N ALA A 299 -15.20 11.84 -0.70
CA ALA A 299 -14.28 11.72 0.42
C ALA A 299 -14.77 10.66 1.42
N VAL A 300 -13.87 9.76 1.80
CA VAL A 300 -14.07 8.75 2.85
C VAL A 300 -12.91 8.94 3.84
N ALA A 301 -13.22 9.45 5.02
CA ALA A 301 -12.24 9.82 6.04
C ALA A 301 -12.56 9.09 7.35
N ASN A 302 -11.56 8.51 8.04
CA ASN A 302 -11.71 7.78 9.32
C ASN A 302 -13.02 6.97 9.39
N SER A 303 -13.27 6.14 8.37
CA SER A 303 -14.56 5.47 8.15
C SER A 303 -14.44 3.96 8.08
N LEU A 304 -15.51 3.26 8.47
CA LEU A 304 -15.71 1.83 8.20
C LEU A 304 -16.80 1.68 7.14
N LEU A 305 -16.45 1.15 5.98
CA LEU A 305 -17.40 0.71 4.96
C LEU A 305 -17.45 -0.82 4.99
N ASP A 306 -18.50 -1.38 5.59
CA ASP A 306 -18.66 -2.81 5.82
C ASP A 306 -19.76 -3.37 4.90
N ALA A 307 -19.33 -4.11 3.88
CA ALA A 307 -20.15 -4.96 3.03
C ALA A 307 -19.72 -6.44 3.17
N SER A 308 -19.10 -6.80 4.30
CA SER A 308 -18.70 -8.19 4.58
C SER A 308 -19.92 -9.08 4.87
N SER A 309 -19.85 -10.36 4.53
CA SER A 309 -20.93 -11.30 4.84
C SER A 309 -20.46 -12.74 5.04
N ALA A 310 -21.23 -13.54 5.76
CA ALA A 310 -20.88 -14.93 6.02
C ALA A 310 -20.77 -15.80 4.75
N ASN A 311 -21.52 -15.51 3.69
CA ASN A 311 -21.68 -16.43 2.53
C ASN A 311 -21.29 -15.81 1.17
N GLY A 312 -20.37 -14.86 1.19
CA GLY A 312 -19.93 -14.10 0.01
C GLY A 312 -19.90 -12.60 0.29
N GLY A 313 -18.92 -11.89 -0.24
CA GLY A 313 -18.79 -10.45 -0.06
C GLY A 313 -19.83 -9.61 -0.80
N GLY A 314 -20.05 -8.39 -0.33
CA GLY A 314 -20.93 -7.41 -0.96
C GLY A 314 -20.24 -6.57 -2.04
N THR A 315 -20.77 -5.36 -2.29
CA THR A 315 -20.24 -4.43 -3.30
C THR A 315 -20.10 -3.01 -2.73
N ILE A 316 -18.92 -2.42 -2.83
CA ILE A 316 -18.65 -1.04 -2.42
C ILE A 316 -18.17 -0.24 -3.63
N ARG A 317 -18.88 0.84 -3.98
CA ARG A 317 -18.51 1.73 -5.09
C ARG A 317 -18.26 3.14 -4.58
N ILE A 318 -17.05 3.64 -4.78
CA ILE A 318 -16.58 4.95 -4.35
C ILE A 318 -16.16 5.73 -5.60
N GLY A 319 -16.91 6.77 -5.92
CA GLY A 319 -16.62 7.67 -7.03
C GLY A 319 -17.09 7.22 -8.42
N GLY A 320 -17.29 5.93 -8.72
CA GLY A 320 -17.71 5.52 -10.07
C GLY A 320 -18.13 4.06 -10.27
N SER A 321 -18.21 3.65 -11.54
CA SER A 321 -18.37 2.26 -11.98
C SER A 321 -17.00 1.59 -12.17
N TYR A 322 -16.97 0.25 -12.30
CA TYR A 322 -15.75 -0.49 -12.69
C TYR A 322 -15.17 0.06 -14.00
N GLN A 323 -13.86 0.35 -14.03
CA GLN A 323 -13.14 1.06 -15.11
C GLN A 323 -13.79 2.37 -15.58
N GLY A 324 -14.57 3.02 -14.71
CA GLY A 324 -15.40 4.18 -15.05
C GLY A 324 -16.51 3.89 -16.07
N GLN A 325 -16.71 2.63 -16.46
CA GLN A 325 -17.66 2.20 -17.49
C GLN A 325 -18.98 1.76 -16.86
N GLY A 326 -20.06 2.49 -17.14
CA GLY A 326 -21.38 2.08 -16.67
C GLY A 326 -22.41 3.20 -16.67
N PRO A 327 -23.53 3.00 -15.94
CA PRO A 327 -24.56 4.00 -15.79
C PRO A 327 -24.32 4.95 -14.61
N LEU A 328 -23.43 4.62 -13.65
CA LEU A 328 -23.11 5.54 -12.56
C LEU A 328 -22.24 6.70 -13.08
N PRO A 329 -22.42 7.92 -12.55
CA PRO A 329 -21.51 9.03 -12.83
C PRO A 329 -20.15 8.79 -12.18
N ASN A 330 -19.09 9.31 -12.81
CA ASN A 330 -17.73 9.26 -12.28
C ASN A 330 -17.36 10.58 -11.57
N ALA A 331 -16.68 10.45 -10.43
CA ALA A 331 -16.06 11.55 -9.72
C ALA A 331 -14.89 12.13 -10.51
N GLN A 332 -14.61 13.41 -10.30
CA GLN A 332 -13.36 14.02 -10.77
C GLN A 332 -12.24 13.84 -9.73
N LEU A 333 -12.60 13.80 -8.44
CA LEU A 333 -11.68 13.64 -7.31
C LEU A 333 -12.23 12.60 -6.32
N THR A 334 -11.41 11.62 -5.96
CA THR A 334 -11.76 10.60 -4.95
C THR A 334 -10.67 10.47 -3.89
N TYR A 335 -11.01 10.57 -2.61
CA TYR A 335 -10.11 10.43 -1.48
C TYR A 335 -10.62 9.37 -0.49
N VAL A 336 -9.79 8.39 -0.17
CA VAL A 336 -9.99 7.42 0.91
C VAL A 336 -8.77 7.52 1.84
N SER A 337 -8.99 7.90 3.10
CA SER A 337 -7.92 8.13 4.07
C SER A 337 -7.27 6.84 4.59
N ALA A 338 -6.01 6.94 5.04
CA ALA A 338 -5.24 5.80 5.56
C ALA A 338 -5.74 5.23 6.91
N ASP A 339 -6.68 5.91 7.57
CA ASP A 339 -7.40 5.42 8.76
C ASP A 339 -8.81 4.87 8.45
N SER A 340 -9.20 4.83 7.17
CA SER A 340 -10.43 4.18 6.73
C SER A 340 -10.24 2.70 6.39
N VAL A 341 -11.26 1.89 6.67
CA VAL A 341 -11.33 0.47 6.32
C VAL A 341 -12.53 0.23 5.42
N VAL A 342 -12.33 -0.52 4.34
CA VAL A 342 -13.32 -0.85 3.33
C VAL A 342 -13.31 -2.37 3.17
N ASP A 343 -14.26 -3.06 3.80
CA ASP A 343 -14.30 -4.52 3.89
C ASP A 343 -15.51 -5.08 3.11
N ALA A 344 -15.23 -5.88 2.10
CA ALA A 344 -16.20 -6.69 1.36
C ALA A 344 -15.80 -8.18 1.39
N SER A 345 -15.19 -8.66 2.48
CA SER A 345 -14.76 -10.05 2.66
C SER A 345 -15.94 -11.01 2.84
N ALA A 346 -15.75 -12.26 2.43
CA ALA A 346 -16.55 -13.37 2.93
C ALA A 346 -15.99 -13.88 4.27
N THR A 347 -16.82 -13.99 5.31
CA THR A 347 -16.35 -14.31 6.68
C THR A 347 -16.51 -15.78 7.08
N VAL A 348 -17.26 -16.60 6.34
CA VAL A 348 -17.44 -18.04 6.65
C VAL A 348 -17.22 -18.95 5.44
N ASN A 349 -18.04 -18.85 4.38
CA ASN A 349 -17.98 -19.72 3.20
C ASN A 349 -18.59 -19.02 1.97
N GLY A 350 -17.75 -18.50 1.08
CA GLY A 350 -18.15 -17.80 -0.14
C GLY A 350 -17.02 -16.93 -0.65
N ASP A 351 -17.21 -16.37 -1.84
CA ASP A 351 -16.16 -15.62 -2.53
C ASP A 351 -16.10 -14.17 -2.04
N GLY A 352 -14.93 -13.54 -2.11
CA GLY A 352 -14.75 -12.13 -1.78
C GLY A 352 -15.57 -11.20 -2.68
N GLY A 353 -15.91 -10.02 -2.15
CA GLY A 353 -16.76 -9.03 -2.82
C GLY A 353 -16.02 -8.13 -3.80
N GLU A 354 -16.67 -7.03 -4.17
CA GLU A 354 -16.14 -6.04 -5.12
C GLU A 354 -15.99 -4.67 -4.45
N ILE A 355 -14.80 -4.07 -4.51
CA ILE A 355 -14.52 -2.70 -4.08
C ILE A 355 -13.99 -1.91 -5.28
N ILE A 356 -14.71 -0.86 -5.69
CA ILE A 356 -14.27 0.05 -6.77
C ILE A 356 -14.01 1.44 -6.20
N VAL A 357 -12.82 1.98 -6.45
CA VAL A 357 -12.42 3.36 -6.13
C VAL A 357 -11.98 4.06 -7.42
N TRP A 358 -12.81 4.97 -7.94
CA TRP A 358 -12.65 5.58 -9.26
C TRP A 358 -12.60 7.11 -9.24
N SER A 359 -11.82 7.71 -10.15
CA SER A 359 -12.05 9.09 -10.62
C SER A 359 -11.50 9.35 -12.03
N ASP A 360 -12.11 10.31 -12.74
CA ASP A 360 -11.67 10.77 -14.07
C ASP A 360 -10.47 11.76 -14.01
N GLN A 361 -10.00 12.15 -12.81
CA GLN A 361 -8.79 12.96 -12.63
C GLN A 361 -7.87 12.39 -11.57
N THR A 362 -8.17 12.55 -10.28
CA THR A 362 -7.23 12.17 -9.20
C THR A 362 -7.89 11.32 -8.11
N THR A 363 -7.34 10.12 -7.91
CA THR A 363 -7.72 9.19 -6.85
C THR A 363 -6.57 9.05 -5.85
N HIS A 364 -6.86 9.31 -4.58
CA HIS A 364 -5.97 9.01 -3.46
C HIS A 364 -6.61 7.87 -2.65
N ALA A 365 -6.25 6.63 -2.93
CA ALA A 365 -6.80 5.42 -2.32
C ALA A 365 -5.86 4.86 -1.26
N LEU A 366 -5.90 5.43 -0.05
CA LEU A 366 -4.90 5.20 1.01
C LEU A 366 -5.35 4.24 2.12
N GLY A 367 -6.66 3.96 2.19
CA GLY A 367 -7.26 3.11 3.22
C GLY A 367 -7.00 1.61 3.06
N GLN A 368 -7.48 0.82 4.01
CA GLN A 368 -7.37 -0.64 3.97
C GLN A 368 -8.53 -1.25 3.18
N PHE A 369 -8.23 -2.00 2.12
CA PHE A 369 -9.22 -2.64 1.25
C PHE A 369 -9.17 -4.16 1.43
N LEU A 370 -10.28 -4.78 1.82
CA LEU A 370 -10.34 -6.21 2.20
C LEU A 370 -11.40 -6.94 1.35
N VAL A 371 -11.00 -7.96 0.58
CA VAL A 371 -11.91 -8.75 -0.28
C VAL A 371 -11.66 -10.25 -0.14
N ARG A 372 -11.46 -10.71 1.10
CA ARG A 372 -11.02 -12.10 1.36
C ARG A 372 -12.07 -13.15 1.01
N GLY A 373 -11.58 -14.31 0.58
CA GLY A 373 -12.37 -15.54 0.45
C GLY A 373 -12.69 -16.15 1.82
N GLY A 374 -13.83 -16.86 1.89
CA GLY A 374 -14.36 -17.40 3.14
C GLY A 374 -13.44 -18.43 3.82
N ALA A 375 -13.33 -18.37 5.15
CA ALA A 375 -12.44 -19.22 5.94
C ALA A 375 -12.69 -20.75 5.82
N ASN A 376 -13.83 -21.19 5.29
CA ASN A 376 -14.16 -22.60 5.01
C ASN A 376 -14.22 -22.93 3.51
N GLY A 377 -13.94 -21.96 2.63
CA GLY A 377 -13.98 -22.07 1.17
C GLY A 377 -14.54 -20.82 0.49
N GLY A 378 -14.08 -20.59 -0.74
CA GLY A 378 -14.40 -19.45 -1.59
C GLY A 378 -13.14 -18.71 -2.05
N ASP A 379 -13.18 -18.13 -3.24
CA ASP A 379 -12.07 -17.39 -3.85
C ASP A 379 -12.01 -15.93 -3.32
N GLY A 380 -10.90 -15.23 -3.54
CA GLY A 380 -10.76 -13.81 -3.25
C GLY A 380 -11.49 -12.93 -4.25
N GLY A 381 -11.88 -11.73 -3.82
CA GLY A 381 -12.70 -10.81 -4.60
C GLY A 381 -11.91 -9.86 -5.50
N LEU A 382 -12.52 -8.72 -5.84
CA LEU A 382 -11.96 -7.70 -6.72
C LEU A 382 -11.80 -6.36 -5.99
N VAL A 383 -10.60 -5.78 -6.05
CA VAL A 383 -10.35 -4.37 -5.74
C VAL A 383 -9.96 -3.64 -7.02
N GLU A 384 -10.54 -2.47 -7.26
CA GLU A 384 -10.07 -1.51 -8.26
C GLU A 384 -9.72 -0.19 -7.59
N THR A 385 -8.53 0.35 -7.89
CA THR A 385 -8.09 1.68 -7.46
C THR A 385 -7.52 2.45 -8.64
N SER A 386 -8.36 3.31 -9.23
CA SER A 386 -8.13 3.92 -10.54
C SER A 386 -8.35 5.43 -10.51
N GLY A 387 -7.51 6.17 -11.22
CA GLY A 387 -7.52 7.63 -11.24
C GLY A 387 -6.82 8.13 -12.49
N LEU A 388 -7.60 8.48 -13.52
CA LEU A 388 -7.09 8.56 -14.90
C LEU A 388 -5.86 9.45 -15.08
N ARG A 389 -5.74 10.58 -14.37
CA ARG A 389 -4.63 11.53 -14.50
C ARG A 389 -3.64 11.50 -13.34
N GLY A 390 -3.99 10.86 -12.24
CA GLY A 390 -3.26 10.96 -10.99
C GLY A 390 -3.77 9.93 -10.00
N LEU A 391 -2.86 9.13 -9.49
CA LEU A 391 -3.17 8.05 -8.57
C LEU A 391 -2.15 8.07 -7.43
N THR A 392 -2.64 7.95 -6.20
CA THR A 392 -1.83 7.67 -5.01
C THR A 392 -2.45 6.50 -4.28
N LEU A 393 -1.64 5.51 -3.91
CA LEU A 393 -2.07 4.26 -3.30
C LEU A 393 -1.47 4.15 -1.89
N GLY A 394 -2.20 3.51 -0.98
CA GLY A 394 -1.75 3.17 0.38
C GLY A 394 -1.04 1.82 0.43
N ASP A 395 -1.31 1.06 1.49
CA ASP A 395 -0.96 -0.37 1.56
C ASP A 395 -1.69 -1.19 0.47
N SER A 396 -1.21 -2.41 0.24
CA SER A 396 -1.84 -3.36 -0.68
C SER A 396 -3.23 -3.84 -0.17
N PRO A 397 -4.14 -4.25 -1.07
CA PRO A 397 -5.41 -4.87 -0.68
C PRO A 397 -5.23 -6.30 -0.16
N ASP A 398 -6.03 -6.70 0.83
CA ASP A 398 -6.10 -8.09 1.29
C ASP A 398 -6.98 -8.91 0.34
N LEU A 399 -6.31 -9.56 -0.61
CA LEU A 399 -6.88 -10.44 -1.63
C LEU A 399 -7.02 -11.90 -1.16
N SER A 400 -6.65 -12.23 0.08
CA SER A 400 -6.35 -13.62 0.47
C SER A 400 -7.57 -14.54 0.52
N ALA A 401 -7.36 -15.82 0.16
CA ALA A 401 -8.41 -16.85 0.14
C ALA A 401 -7.89 -18.15 0.79
N PRO A 402 -8.14 -18.40 2.09
CA PRO A 402 -7.49 -19.48 2.84
C PRO A 402 -7.71 -20.91 2.32
N LEU A 403 -8.73 -21.12 1.47
CA LEU A 403 -9.11 -22.40 0.87
C LEU A 403 -9.59 -22.22 -0.59
N GLY A 404 -9.07 -21.21 -1.29
CA GLY A 404 -9.44 -20.85 -2.66
C GLY A 404 -8.30 -20.13 -3.38
N THR A 405 -8.59 -19.57 -4.55
CA THR A 405 -7.71 -18.72 -5.34
C THR A 405 -7.72 -17.31 -4.75
N ALA A 406 -6.57 -16.64 -4.61
CA ALA A 406 -6.57 -15.25 -4.16
C ALA A 406 -7.18 -14.30 -5.22
N GLY A 407 -7.63 -13.13 -4.76
CA GLY A 407 -8.38 -12.16 -5.53
C GLY A 407 -7.57 -11.37 -6.57
N THR A 408 -8.24 -10.41 -7.21
CA THR A 408 -7.66 -9.50 -8.21
C THR A 408 -7.60 -8.06 -7.71
N TRP A 409 -6.49 -7.38 -7.98
CA TRP A 409 -6.35 -5.94 -7.86
C TRP A 409 -6.15 -5.29 -9.24
N LEU A 410 -6.94 -4.28 -9.56
CA LEU A 410 -6.87 -3.49 -10.79
C LEU A 410 -6.41 -2.05 -10.51
N ILE A 411 -5.47 -1.57 -11.33
CA ILE A 411 -4.86 -0.23 -11.27
C ILE A 411 -4.93 0.37 -12.68
N ASP A 412 -5.80 1.37 -12.92
CA ASP A 412 -6.13 1.88 -14.26
C ASP A 412 -6.05 3.44 -14.40
N PRO A 413 -4.85 4.02 -14.63
CA PRO A 413 -4.66 5.44 -15.02
C PRO A 413 -4.27 5.59 -16.52
N PHE A 414 -3.81 6.77 -16.99
CA PHE A 414 -3.41 6.97 -18.39
C PHE A 414 -1.93 6.64 -18.71
N ASP A 415 -0.97 7.06 -17.90
CA ASP A 415 0.44 6.60 -17.98
C ASP A 415 0.87 6.13 -16.57
N VAL A 416 1.60 5.01 -16.48
CA VAL A 416 2.11 4.43 -15.21
C VAL A 416 3.64 4.36 -15.20
N ARG A 417 4.25 4.71 -14.06
CA ARG A 417 5.63 4.36 -13.73
C ARG A 417 5.67 3.57 -12.42
N ILE A 418 6.10 2.31 -12.48
CA ILE A 418 6.32 1.44 -11.31
C ILE A 418 7.77 1.66 -10.84
N VAL A 419 7.94 2.20 -9.63
CA VAL A 419 9.22 2.75 -9.13
C VAL A 419 9.60 2.21 -7.74
N GLY A 420 10.90 2.33 -7.40
CA GLY A 420 11.52 1.73 -6.22
C GLY A 420 11.35 2.51 -4.91
N GLY A 421 10.83 1.83 -3.88
CA GLY A 421 10.48 2.41 -2.59
C GLY A 421 9.10 3.07 -2.58
N GLU A 422 8.66 3.55 -1.43
CA GLU A 422 7.32 4.12 -1.27
C GLU A 422 7.17 5.48 -1.97
N VAL A 423 6.00 5.69 -2.59
CA VAL A 423 5.67 6.87 -3.38
C VAL A 423 4.63 7.70 -2.62
N PHE A 424 5.07 8.75 -1.95
CA PHE A 424 4.19 9.79 -1.43
C PHE A 424 4.25 11.03 -2.32
N GLU A 425 3.29 11.12 -3.23
CA GLU A 425 2.99 12.34 -3.96
C GLU A 425 2.72 13.50 -2.99
N GLY A 426 3.17 14.70 -3.34
CA GLY A 426 3.19 15.88 -2.47
C GLY A 426 1.84 16.57 -2.25
N PHE A 427 0.75 15.81 -2.08
CA PHE A 427 -0.56 16.35 -1.74
C PHE A 427 -0.68 16.66 -0.23
N ASP A 428 -1.66 17.49 0.13
CA ASP A 428 -1.94 17.85 1.53
C ASP A 428 -3.09 16.97 2.08
N PRO A 429 -2.87 16.12 3.11
CA PRO A 429 -3.95 15.34 3.73
C PRO A 429 -5.05 16.19 4.40
N ALA A 430 -4.79 17.46 4.70
CA ALA A 430 -5.82 18.41 5.15
C ALA A 430 -6.66 18.97 3.98
N ASN A 431 -6.18 18.86 2.74
CA ASN A 431 -6.86 19.31 1.53
C ASN A 431 -6.53 18.40 0.31
N PRO A 432 -6.99 17.13 0.31
CA PRO A 432 -6.70 16.15 -0.74
C PRO A 432 -7.55 16.34 -2.01
N PHE A 433 -8.08 17.55 -2.21
CA PHE A 433 -8.95 17.91 -3.34
C PHE A 433 -8.22 18.75 -4.39
N VAL A 434 -6.88 18.64 -4.39
CA VAL A 434 -5.98 19.25 -5.37
C VAL A 434 -5.49 18.15 -6.30
N ALA A 435 -5.93 18.18 -7.56
CA ALA A 435 -5.52 17.19 -8.56
C ALA A 435 -4.00 17.21 -8.79
N ILE A 436 -3.40 16.02 -8.80
CA ILE A 436 -1.98 15.79 -9.09
C ILE A 436 -1.77 15.50 -10.59
N SER A 437 -0.53 15.38 -11.02
CA SER A 437 -0.16 15.20 -12.43
C SER A 437 0.18 13.75 -12.79
N SER A 438 -0.08 13.41 -14.05
CA SER A 438 0.40 12.21 -14.74
C SER A 438 1.90 12.32 -15.05
N PRO A 439 2.68 11.22 -15.14
CA PRO A 439 2.28 9.81 -14.98
C PRO A 439 1.97 9.43 -13.53
N ALA A 440 1.07 8.47 -13.35
CA ALA A 440 0.82 7.85 -12.06
C ALA A 440 2.07 7.11 -11.58
N LEU A 441 2.57 7.48 -10.40
CA LEU A 441 3.71 6.84 -9.76
C LEU A 441 3.20 5.75 -8.82
N VAL A 442 3.54 4.48 -9.10
CA VAL A 442 3.15 3.32 -8.31
C VAL A 442 4.39 2.71 -7.68
N SER A 443 4.35 2.34 -6.40
CA SER A 443 5.48 1.64 -5.79
C SER A 443 5.48 0.18 -6.25
N ALA A 444 6.64 -0.36 -6.66
CA ALA A 444 6.78 -1.80 -6.88
C ALA A 444 6.36 -2.60 -5.62
N PHE A 445 6.76 -2.10 -4.45
CA PHE A 445 6.60 -2.76 -3.17
C PHE A 445 5.16 -3.13 -2.80
N ILE A 446 4.17 -2.30 -3.16
CA ILE A 446 2.75 -2.61 -2.87
C ILE A 446 2.18 -3.64 -3.85
N ILE A 447 2.74 -3.74 -5.06
CA ILE A 447 2.43 -4.80 -6.03
C ILE A 447 3.04 -6.12 -5.55
N GLU A 448 4.30 -6.11 -5.09
CA GLU A 448 4.97 -7.27 -4.48
C GLU A 448 4.15 -7.82 -3.30
N ASP A 449 3.77 -6.95 -2.36
CA ASP A 449 2.96 -7.28 -1.17
C ASP A 449 1.63 -7.98 -1.55
N ALA A 450 0.96 -7.53 -2.63
CA ALA A 450 -0.24 -8.17 -3.17
C ALA A 450 0.04 -9.53 -3.84
N LEU A 451 1.07 -9.63 -4.69
CA LEU A 451 1.47 -10.90 -5.33
C LEU A 451 1.92 -11.95 -4.32
N ASN A 452 2.61 -11.53 -3.26
CA ASN A 452 3.09 -12.40 -2.17
C ASN A 452 1.94 -13.09 -1.41
N SER A 453 0.72 -12.55 -1.48
CA SER A 453 -0.51 -13.19 -0.99
C SER A 453 -1.11 -14.26 -1.92
N GLY A 454 -0.47 -14.52 -3.08
CA GLY A 454 -1.01 -15.32 -4.19
C GLY A 454 -1.89 -14.52 -5.16
N GLY A 455 -1.98 -13.19 -4.98
CA GLY A 455 -2.93 -12.34 -5.71
C GLY A 455 -2.66 -12.24 -7.21
N THR A 456 -3.69 -11.81 -7.95
CA THR A 456 -3.55 -11.32 -9.32
C THR A 456 -3.52 -9.79 -9.32
N VAL A 457 -2.42 -9.18 -9.78
CA VAL A 457 -2.36 -7.72 -9.99
C VAL A 457 -2.41 -7.40 -11.47
N ARG A 458 -3.34 -6.54 -11.86
CA ARG A 458 -3.50 -6.01 -13.22
C ARG A 458 -3.26 -4.51 -13.21
N VAL A 459 -2.22 -4.08 -13.92
CA VAL A 459 -1.95 -2.67 -14.19
C VAL A 459 -2.32 -2.42 -15.65
N THR A 460 -3.30 -1.58 -15.89
CA THR A 460 -3.80 -1.24 -17.23
C THR A 460 -3.58 0.25 -17.52
N THR A 461 -3.65 0.65 -18.78
CA THR A 461 -3.79 2.08 -19.12
C THR A 461 -4.92 2.34 -20.11
N GLY A 462 -5.60 3.47 -19.93
CA GLY A 462 -6.74 3.87 -20.76
C GLY A 462 -6.37 4.43 -22.14
N ASP A 463 -7.29 4.28 -23.11
CA ASP A 463 -7.19 4.74 -24.50
C ASP A 463 -7.46 6.26 -24.69
N GLY A 464 -7.45 7.02 -23.60
CA GLY A 464 -7.96 8.40 -23.54
C GLY A 464 -6.91 9.46 -23.18
N GLY A 465 -7.25 10.72 -23.44
CA GLY A 465 -6.50 11.87 -22.94
C GLY A 465 -5.54 12.52 -23.94
N THR A 466 -4.36 12.91 -23.46
CA THR A 466 -3.27 13.55 -24.23
C THR A 466 -1.91 12.90 -23.98
N GLU A 467 -1.95 11.79 -23.26
CA GLU A 467 -0.82 11.01 -22.76
C GLU A 467 -0.58 9.79 -23.67
N THR A 468 0.41 8.97 -23.36
CA THR A 468 0.90 7.94 -24.29
C THR A 468 0.30 6.55 -24.08
N GLY A 469 -0.36 6.28 -22.96
CA GLY A 469 -0.84 4.95 -22.62
C GLY A 469 0.27 4.01 -22.11
N ASN A 470 1.41 4.54 -21.68
CA ASN A 470 2.61 3.75 -21.38
C ASN A 470 2.63 3.18 -19.95
N ILE A 471 3.29 2.03 -19.79
CA ILE A 471 3.65 1.45 -18.49
C ILE A 471 5.17 1.25 -18.46
N SER A 472 5.86 1.76 -17.44
CA SER A 472 7.28 1.42 -17.17
C SER A 472 7.46 0.70 -15.84
N LEU A 473 8.38 -0.26 -15.79
CA LEU A 473 8.97 -0.80 -14.56
C LEU A 473 10.41 -0.31 -14.46
N GLU A 474 10.68 0.60 -13.54
CA GLU A 474 11.94 1.37 -13.43
C GLU A 474 12.77 0.99 -12.20
N THR A 475 12.50 -0.18 -11.62
CA THR A 475 13.14 -0.71 -10.42
C THR A 475 13.23 -2.23 -10.52
N ASP A 476 14.20 -2.83 -9.84
CA ASP A 476 14.12 -4.24 -9.49
C ASP A 476 12.87 -4.50 -8.62
N PHE A 477 12.35 -5.72 -8.72
CA PHE A 477 11.04 -6.18 -8.30
C PHE A 477 11.19 -7.61 -7.78
N THR A 478 10.90 -7.83 -6.50
CA THR A 478 11.17 -9.10 -5.80
C THR A 478 9.90 -9.75 -5.25
N PHE A 479 9.66 -11.01 -5.59
CA PHE A 479 8.44 -11.74 -5.20
C PHE A 479 8.75 -13.03 -4.42
N ALA A 480 7.88 -13.33 -3.45
CA ALA A 480 8.01 -14.36 -2.41
C ALA A 480 6.67 -15.06 -2.14
N ASN A 481 5.84 -15.23 -3.16
CA ASN A 481 4.54 -15.91 -3.11
C ASN A 481 4.68 -17.39 -2.71
N GLY A 482 3.85 -17.85 -1.76
CA GLY A 482 3.81 -19.27 -1.38
C GLY A 482 2.96 -20.17 -2.31
N GLU A 483 2.09 -19.54 -3.11
CA GLU A 483 1.11 -20.15 -4.02
C GLU A 483 1.21 -19.45 -5.39
N GLU A 484 0.59 -19.98 -6.45
CA GLU A 484 0.61 -19.35 -7.78
C GLU A 484 0.06 -17.91 -7.75
N ALA A 485 0.77 -16.96 -8.38
CA ALA A 485 0.40 -15.55 -8.48
C ALA A 485 0.43 -15.07 -9.94
N THR A 486 -0.15 -13.89 -10.24
CA THR A 486 -0.17 -13.34 -11.61
C THR A 486 0.02 -11.83 -11.64
N LEU A 487 0.98 -11.35 -12.45
CA LEU A 487 1.16 -9.94 -12.81
C LEU A 487 0.78 -9.73 -14.27
N SER A 488 -0.16 -8.82 -14.55
CA SER A 488 -0.49 -8.38 -15.91
C SER A 488 -0.23 -6.88 -16.06
N LEU A 489 0.54 -6.50 -17.08
CA LEU A 489 0.72 -5.13 -17.53
C LEU A 489 0.08 -4.98 -18.92
N GLU A 490 -0.94 -4.13 -19.04
CA GLU A 490 -1.85 -4.04 -20.20
C GLU A 490 -1.92 -2.59 -20.69
N ALA A 491 -0.95 -2.17 -21.50
CA ALA A 491 -0.75 -0.80 -21.96
C ALA A 491 -1.51 -0.47 -23.26
N ALA A 492 -2.24 0.63 -23.27
CA ALA A 492 -2.76 1.24 -24.49
C ALA A 492 -1.61 1.67 -25.44
N GLY A 493 -0.51 2.17 -24.88
CA GLY A 493 0.74 2.46 -25.58
C GLY A 493 1.75 1.32 -25.49
N SER A 494 2.94 1.62 -24.97
CA SER A 494 4.08 0.69 -24.87
C SER A 494 4.40 0.30 -23.43
N ILE A 495 5.02 -0.87 -23.26
CA ILE A 495 5.55 -1.36 -21.98
C ILE A 495 7.07 -1.33 -22.03
N PHE A 496 7.69 -0.76 -20.98
CA PHE A 496 9.13 -0.68 -20.80
C PHE A 496 9.53 -1.42 -19.52
N ILE A 497 10.32 -2.49 -19.63
CA ILE A 497 10.87 -3.21 -18.48
C ILE A 497 12.36 -2.89 -18.35
N ASN A 498 12.67 -2.03 -17.37
CA ASN A 498 14.01 -1.46 -17.18
C ASN A 498 14.68 -1.98 -15.88
N GLY A 499 13.99 -2.81 -15.11
CA GLY A 499 14.46 -3.42 -13.86
C GLY A 499 14.05 -4.89 -13.75
N SER A 500 14.63 -5.60 -12.79
CA SER A 500 14.59 -7.06 -12.72
C SER A 500 13.42 -7.61 -11.89
N ILE A 501 12.59 -8.47 -12.48
CA ILE A 501 11.58 -9.28 -11.79
C ILE A 501 12.23 -10.60 -11.33
N THR A 502 12.37 -10.83 -10.02
CA THR A 502 13.08 -12.01 -9.49
C THR A 502 12.46 -12.64 -8.23
N PRO A 503 12.59 -13.97 -8.05
CA PRO A 503 12.06 -14.69 -6.91
C PRO A 503 12.97 -14.63 -5.67
N GLU A 504 12.37 -14.57 -4.49
CA GLU A 504 13.00 -14.98 -3.23
C GLU A 504 13.13 -16.52 -3.13
N THR A 505 13.93 -17.00 -2.18
CA THR A 505 14.25 -18.43 -2.06
C THR A 505 13.04 -19.26 -1.59
N GLN A 506 12.62 -20.24 -2.41
CA GLN A 506 11.46 -21.13 -2.19
C GLN A 506 10.09 -20.47 -2.42
N THR A 507 9.95 -19.72 -3.52
CA THR A 507 8.69 -19.13 -3.99
C THR A 507 7.92 -20.06 -4.93
N GLY A 508 6.63 -19.79 -5.14
CA GLY A 508 5.76 -20.41 -6.14
C GLY A 508 5.75 -19.68 -7.50
N PRO A 509 5.11 -20.24 -8.53
CA PRO A 509 5.15 -19.66 -9.88
C PRO A 509 4.44 -18.30 -9.96
N LEU A 510 5.04 -17.35 -10.67
CA LEU A 510 4.47 -16.05 -11.03
C LEU A 510 4.18 -16.01 -12.53
N ASN A 511 2.91 -16.01 -12.93
CA ASN A 511 2.56 -15.74 -14.33
C ASN A 511 2.78 -14.25 -14.64
N ILE A 512 3.37 -13.92 -15.79
CA ILE A 512 3.59 -12.56 -16.26
C ILE A 512 2.94 -12.38 -17.63
N ASN A 513 2.03 -11.43 -17.75
CA ASN A 513 1.37 -11.07 -19.01
C ASN A 513 1.71 -9.62 -19.38
N LEU A 514 2.31 -9.40 -20.55
CA LEU A 514 2.63 -8.07 -21.08
C LEU A 514 1.87 -7.86 -22.39
N ALA A 515 0.93 -6.92 -22.42
CA ALA A 515 0.12 -6.58 -23.59
C ALA A 515 0.25 -5.09 -23.92
N ALA A 516 0.87 -4.75 -25.05
CA ALA A 516 0.99 -3.39 -25.57
C ALA A 516 0.07 -3.17 -26.78
N ASP A 517 -0.25 -1.91 -27.10
CA ASP A 517 -1.22 -1.50 -28.12
C ASP A 517 -2.65 -2.00 -27.87
N THR A 518 -3.11 -2.01 -26.61
CA THR A 518 -4.50 -2.43 -26.30
C THR A 518 -5.55 -1.52 -26.96
N ASP A 519 -5.19 -0.29 -27.33
CA ASP A 519 -6.03 0.64 -28.12
C ASP A 519 -6.10 0.32 -29.63
N ASN A 520 -5.25 -0.60 -30.11
CA ASN A 520 -5.10 -1.02 -31.51
C ASN A 520 -4.73 0.13 -32.48
N THR A 521 -4.00 1.15 -32.04
CA THR A 521 -3.54 2.27 -32.90
C THR A 521 -2.32 1.94 -33.77
N GLY A 522 -1.63 0.83 -33.53
CA GLY A 522 -0.50 0.35 -34.34
C GLY A 522 0.87 0.88 -33.91
N ASN A 523 1.03 1.34 -32.67
CA ASN A 523 2.26 2.00 -32.18
C ASN A 523 2.85 1.36 -30.91
N GLY A 524 2.06 0.62 -30.13
CA GLY A 524 2.50 0.00 -28.88
C GLY A 524 3.52 -1.13 -29.07
N GLN A 525 4.56 -1.10 -28.25
CA GLN A 525 5.68 -2.05 -28.24
C GLN A 525 5.92 -2.60 -26.83
N VAL A 526 6.48 -3.80 -26.73
CA VAL A 526 7.08 -4.27 -25.47
C VAL A 526 8.60 -4.25 -25.64
N VAL A 527 9.26 -3.49 -24.76
CA VAL A 527 10.69 -3.21 -24.79
C VAL A 527 11.33 -3.65 -23.48
N PHE A 528 12.34 -4.52 -23.60
CA PHE A 528 13.24 -4.88 -22.52
C PHE A 528 14.55 -4.13 -22.77
N ASP A 529 14.67 -2.91 -22.22
CA ASP A 529 15.83 -2.03 -22.38
C ASP A 529 16.26 -1.48 -21.02
N VAL A 530 17.49 -1.79 -20.64
CA VAL A 530 17.98 -1.66 -19.27
C VAL A 530 18.90 -0.45 -19.17
N GLN A 531 18.27 0.72 -19.34
CA GLN A 531 18.90 2.05 -19.34
C GLN A 531 18.28 2.92 -18.23
N VAL A 532 18.96 3.01 -17.08
CA VAL A 532 18.61 3.96 -16.00
C VAL A 532 19.63 5.10 -16.03
N ASP A 533 19.14 6.34 -16.13
CA ASP A 533 19.95 7.57 -16.26
C ASP A 533 21.01 7.59 -17.39
N GLY A 534 20.92 6.65 -18.35
CA GLY A 534 21.86 6.51 -19.47
C GLY A 534 23.06 5.62 -19.21
N GLU A 535 23.08 4.90 -18.07
CA GLU A 535 24.04 3.81 -17.81
C GLU A 535 23.34 2.44 -18.00
N PRO A 536 24.03 1.43 -18.54
CA PRO A 536 23.48 0.09 -18.69
C PRO A 536 23.39 -0.65 -17.36
N SER A 537 22.27 -1.35 -17.14
CA SER A 537 22.11 -2.34 -16.07
C SER A 537 21.87 -3.75 -16.65
N SER A 538 21.91 -4.77 -15.80
CA SER A 538 21.63 -6.17 -16.16
C SER A 538 20.22 -6.54 -15.69
N GLY A 539 19.24 -6.57 -16.60
CA GLY A 539 17.84 -6.87 -16.26
C GLY A 539 17.55 -8.37 -16.22
N VAL A 540 16.85 -8.83 -15.19
CA VAL A 540 16.42 -10.23 -15.03
C VAL A 540 14.90 -10.37 -14.95
N ILE A 541 14.23 -11.26 -15.73
CA ILE A 541 12.81 -11.63 -15.51
C ILE A 541 12.69 -13.13 -15.28
N ASN A 542 12.63 -13.54 -14.02
CA ASN A 542 12.45 -14.92 -13.55
C ASN A 542 11.01 -15.12 -13.03
N THR A 543 10.31 -16.15 -13.49
CA THR A 543 8.91 -16.45 -13.12
C THR A 543 8.75 -17.58 -12.11
N ALA A 544 9.84 -18.18 -11.61
CA ALA A 544 9.83 -19.38 -10.76
C ALA A 544 8.98 -20.53 -11.36
N GLY A 545 9.05 -20.72 -12.68
CA GLY A 545 8.28 -21.73 -13.41
C GLY A 545 6.86 -21.32 -13.81
N GLY A 546 6.45 -20.07 -13.59
CA GLY A 546 5.25 -19.47 -14.16
C GLY A 546 5.37 -19.21 -15.68
N ASN A 547 4.26 -18.82 -16.31
CA ASN A 547 4.24 -18.53 -17.75
C ASN A 547 4.61 -17.07 -18.04
N LEU A 548 5.32 -16.81 -19.14
CA LEU A 548 5.56 -15.45 -19.66
C LEU A 548 4.86 -15.28 -21.02
N THR A 549 3.87 -14.41 -21.08
CA THR A 549 3.12 -14.08 -22.30
C THR A 549 3.37 -12.63 -22.69
N VAL A 550 3.77 -12.39 -23.95
CA VAL A 550 4.04 -11.05 -24.48
C VAL A 550 3.30 -10.85 -25.80
N THR A 551 2.52 -9.78 -25.90
CA THR A 551 1.75 -9.39 -27.09
C THR A 551 1.95 -7.90 -27.40
N ALA A 552 2.31 -7.55 -28.63
CA ALA A 552 2.55 -6.17 -29.06
C ALA A 552 2.43 -6.01 -30.59
N ASN A 553 2.60 -4.78 -31.13
CA ASN A 553 2.93 -4.64 -32.55
C ASN A 553 4.38 -5.03 -32.82
N SER A 554 5.33 -4.59 -31.99
CA SER A 554 6.71 -5.08 -32.03
C SER A 554 7.18 -5.43 -30.64
N THR A 555 7.80 -6.60 -30.50
CA THR A 555 8.57 -6.97 -29.30
C THR A 555 10.05 -6.92 -29.64
N ASN A 556 10.80 -6.10 -28.91
CA ASN A 556 12.21 -5.81 -29.18
C ASN A 556 13.06 -6.08 -27.92
N LEU A 557 13.99 -7.03 -28.01
CA LEU A 557 14.92 -7.38 -26.94
C LEU A 557 16.29 -6.79 -27.27
N THR A 558 16.68 -5.71 -26.60
CA THR A 558 17.90 -4.95 -26.90
C THR A 558 19.02 -5.24 -25.90
N GLY A 559 20.14 -5.77 -26.39
CA GLY A 559 21.39 -5.85 -25.63
C GLY A 559 22.20 -4.55 -25.74
N VAL A 560 22.94 -4.20 -24.69
CA VAL A 560 23.80 -3.00 -24.68
C VAL A 560 25.22 -3.33 -25.21
N ALA A 561 25.96 -2.32 -25.64
CA ALA A 561 27.02 -2.43 -26.66
C ALA A 561 28.41 -2.98 -26.21
N ASP A 562 28.45 -4.05 -25.41
CA ASP A 562 29.61 -4.95 -25.25
C ASP A 562 29.10 -6.43 -25.24
N PRO A 563 29.90 -7.45 -25.62
CA PRO A 563 29.39 -8.71 -26.16
C PRO A 563 28.88 -9.69 -25.08
N THR A 564 27.75 -9.35 -24.47
CA THR A 564 27.00 -10.18 -23.52
C THR A 564 25.68 -10.58 -24.15
N ALA A 565 25.30 -11.84 -24.00
CA ALA A 565 24.03 -12.34 -24.51
C ALA A 565 23.00 -12.36 -23.38
N ILE A 566 21.79 -11.84 -23.64
CA ILE A 566 20.62 -12.23 -22.84
C ILE A 566 20.58 -13.79 -22.86
N ILE A 567 20.28 -14.43 -21.75
CA ILE A 567 20.20 -15.87 -21.52
C ILE A 567 18.86 -16.13 -20.84
N VAL A 568 18.28 -17.31 -21.03
CA VAL A 568 17.30 -17.84 -20.08
C VAL A 568 17.70 -19.26 -19.67
N ALA A 569 17.31 -19.72 -18.48
CA ALA A 569 17.40 -21.12 -18.07
C ALA A 569 16.52 -21.45 -16.83
N ALA A 570 16.18 -22.73 -16.70
CA ALA A 570 15.73 -23.49 -15.53
C ALA A 570 14.34 -23.17 -14.93
N ASP A 571 13.94 -21.91 -14.84
CA ASP A 571 12.68 -21.47 -14.20
C ASP A 571 11.99 -20.31 -14.95
N ASN A 572 12.14 -20.22 -16.29
CA ASN A 572 11.69 -19.10 -17.14
C ASN A 572 12.24 -17.72 -16.70
N VAL A 573 13.50 -17.45 -17.07
CA VAL A 573 14.42 -16.47 -16.46
C VAL A 573 15.21 -15.60 -17.48
N ILE A 574 14.67 -14.50 -18.03
CA ILE A 574 15.39 -13.61 -18.99
C ILE A 574 16.50 -12.83 -18.27
N THR A 575 17.78 -13.21 -18.36
CA THR A 575 18.97 -12.60 -17.71
C THR A 575 19.99 -12.06 -18.71
N THR A 576 21.01 -11.27 -18.32
CA THR A 576 22.07 -10.75 -19.22
C THR A 576 23.51 -11.26 -18.97
N GLU A 577 23.75 -12.24 -18.09
CA GLU A 577 25.11 -12.70 -17.73
C GLU A 577 25.32 -14.23 -17.83
N GLU A 578 26.59 -14.66 -17.96
CA GLU A 578 26.96 -16.09 -18.00
C GLU A 578 26.65 -16.79 -16.66
N SER A 579 25.68 -17.71 -16.67
CA SER A 579 25.61 -18.78 -15.67
C SER A 579 25.94 -20.13 -16.30
N SER A 580 26.89 -20.85 -15.71
CA SER A 580 27.37 -22.15 -16.22
C SER A 580 26.67 -23.33 -15.52
N GLY A 581 25.37 -23.45 -15.81
CA GLY A 581 24.56 -24.65 -15.56
C GLY A 581 23.78 -24.68 -14.25
N LEU A 582 22.48 -24.96 -14.38
CA LEU A 582 21.60 -25.55 -13.36
C LEU A 582 20.64 -26.50 -14.09
N GLY A 583 20.43 -27.71 -13.54
CA GLY A 583 19.43 -28.64 -14.06
C GLY A 583 18.17 -28.56 -13.21
N GLY A 584 17.09 -28.01 -13.77
CA GLY A 584 15.78 -27.85 -13.11
C GLY A 584 14.77 -28.94 -13.49
N THR A 585 13.54 -28.78 -13.00
CA THR A 585 12.37 -29.62 -13.38
C THR A 585 11.08 -28.81 -13.49
N ALA A 586 11.18 -27.53 -13.87
CA ALA A 586 10.04 -26.65 -14.11
C ALA A 586 9.33 -26.96 -15.45
N THR A 587 8.18 -26.32 -15.70
CA THR A 587 7.34 -26.60 -16.88
C THR A 587 6.63 -25.38 -17.48
N GLY A 588 7.02 -24.15 -17.11
CA GLY A 588 6.34 -22.93 -17.55
C GLY A 588 6.61 -22.62 -19.03
N ALA A 589 5.61 -22.11 -19.77
CA ALA A 589 5.77 -21.76 -21.17
C ALA A 589 6.14 -20.28 -21.38
N VAL A 590 6.82 -19.99 -22.50
CA VAL A 590 7.14 -18.62 -22.94
C VAL A 590 6.55 -18.37 -24.33
N SER A 591 5.78 -17.29 -24.48
CA SER A 591 5.08 -16.99 -25.74
C SER A 591 5.18 -15.51 -26.11
N PHE A 592 5.80 -15.22 -27.25
CA PHE A 592 5.91 -13.88 -27.84
C PHE A 592 5.06 -13.80 -29.13
N THR A 593 4.21 -12.78 -29.23
CA THR A 593 3.44 -12.47 -30.45
C THR A 593 3.61 -11.00 -30.83
N GLY A 594 3.99 -10.73 -32.08
CA GLY A 594 4.25 -9.38 -32.59
C GLY A 594 3.77 -9.18 -34.02
N THR A 595 3.08 -8.07 -34.31
CA THR A 595 2.56 -7.70 -35.65
C THR A 595 2.96 -6.27 -36.04
N ALA A 596 4.02 -6.11 -36.83
CA ALA A 596 4.63 -4.80 -37.08
C ALA A 596 4.42 -4.27 -38.50
N SER A 597 4.40 -2.93 -38.64
CA SER A 597 4.60 -2.25 -39.92
C SER A 597 5.95 -1.52 -39.93
N GLY A 598 6.67 -1.56 -41.05
CA GLY A 598 7.99 -0.93 -41.18
C GLY A 598 9.16 -1.63 -40.48
N SER A 599 8.93 -2.74 -39.78
CA SER A 599 9.93 -3.46 -38.95
C SER A 599 9.49 -4.92 -38.69
N PRO A 600 10.31 -5.77 -38.04
CA PRO A 600 9.90 -7.11 -37.61
C PRO A 600 8.89 -7.08 -36.46
N GLY A 601 7.98 -8.06 -36.45
CA GLY A 601 7.06 -8.26 -35.33
C GLY A 601 7.80 -8.76 -34.08
N ILE A 602 8.80 -9.63 -34.28
CA ILE A 602 9.70 -10.09 -33.22
C ILE A 602 11.14 -9.83 -33.63
N ARG A 603 11.90 -9.15 -32.77
CA ARG A 603 13.33 -8.89 -32.94
C ARG A 603 14.11 -9.24 -31.68
N VAL A 604 15.02 -10.20 -31.82
CA VAL A 604 15.93 -10.70 -30.78
C VAL A 604 17.33 -10.31 -31.23
N ASN A 605 17.86 -9.19 -30.74
CA ASN A 605 19.08 -8.59 -31.31
C ASN A 605 20.35 -9.39 -30.97
N SER A 606 21.46 -9.11 -31.67
CA SER A 606 22.76 -9.67 -31.30
C SER A 606 23.08 -9.29 -29.85
N GLY A 607 23.47 -10.29 -29.06
CA GLY A 607 23.51 -10.16 -27.61
C GLY A 607 22.18 -10.53 -26.92
N ALA A 608 21.35 -11.44 -27.46
CA ALA A 608 20.14 -11.93 -26.81
C ALA A 608 19.91 -13.47 -26.89
N ARG A 609 19.02 -13.99 -26.02
CA ARG A 609 18.33 -15.30 -25.83
C ARG A 609 17.36 -15.05 -24.66
N ILE A 610 16.23 -15.68 -24.35
CA ILE A 610 15.38 -16.76 -24.87
C ILE A 610 15.84 -18.23 -24.73
N ASN A 611 15.19 -18.89 -23.77
CA ASN A 611 15.14 -20.31 -23.39
C ASN A 611 13.77 -20.48 -22.72
N ALA A 612 13.17 -21.67 -22.75
CA ALA A 612 11.99 -21.99 -21.94
C ALA A 612 12.06 -23.43 -21.49
N ASP A 613 11.69 -23.65 -20.23
CA ASP A 613 11.75 -24.97 -19.59
C ASP A 613 10.43 -25.77 -19.81
N GLY A 614 9.39 -25.06 -20.29
CA GLY A 614 8.30 -25.59 -21.11
C GLY A 614 8.44 -25.17 -22.57
N ASP A 615 7.31 -25.10 -23.29
CA ASP A 615 7.30 -24.72 -24.70
C ASP A 615 7.70 -23.25 -24.92
N LEU A 616 8.45 -22.99 -25.99
CA LEU A 616 8.80 -21.64 -26.45
C LEU A 616 8.14 -21.33 -27.79
N THR A 617 7.29 -20.31 -27.83
CA THR A 617 6.57 -19.91 -29.05
C THR A 617 6.90 -18.48 -29.46
N LEU A 618 7.33 -18.29 -30.70
CA LEU A 618 7.46 -16.99 -31.38
C LEU A 618 6.48 -16.91 -32.55
N VAL A 619 5.63 -15.88 -32.57
CA VAL A 619 4.72 -15.56 -33.68
C VAL A 619 4.93 -14.14 -34.17
N GLY A 620 5.74 -13.98 -35.21
CA GLY A 620 5.99 -12.70 -35.86
C GLY A 620 5.14 -12.51 -37.12
N GLN A 621 4.62 -11.30 -37.29
CA GLN A 621 4.00 -10.82 -38.53
C GLN A 621 4.64 -9.47 -38.91
N SER A 622 4.89 -9.24 -40.20
CA SER A 622 5.33 -7.93 -40.69
C SER A 622 4.73 -7.58 -42.05
N ASP A 623 4.25 -6.35 -42.16
CA ASP A 623 3.69 -5.83 -43.41
C ASP A 623 4.75 -5.50 -44.47
N SER A 624 6.02 -5.29 -44.08
CA SER A 624 7.04 -4.77 -44.99
C SER A 624 8.47 -5.26 -44.78
N ASP A 625 8.74 -6.04 -43.72
CA ASP A 625 10.07 -6.52 -43.34
C ASP A 625 10.03 -8.04 -43.06
N THR A 626 11.16 -8.62 -42.68
CA THR A 626 11.24 -9.99 -42.15
C THR A 626 10.38 -10.07 -40.88
N ALA A 627 9.56 -11.11 -40.74
CA ALA A 627 8.55 -11.16 -39.68
C ALA A 627 9.12 -11.54 -38.30
N VAL A 628 10.10 -12.45 -38.29
CA VAL A 628 10.89 -12.82 -37.11
C VAL A 628 12.37 -12.68 -37.45
N VAL A 629 13.10 -11.87 -36.67
CA VAL A 629 14.56 -11.74 -36.78
C VAL A 629 15.23 -12.10 -35.46
N VAL A 630 16.17 -13.03 -35.52
CA VAL A 630 16.89 -13.61 -34.38
C VAL A 630 18.38 -13.54 -34.67
N GLU A 631 19.01 -12.51 -34.12
CA GLU A 631 20.45 -12.23 -34.15
C GLU A 631 21.14 -12.66 -32.85
N GLY A 632 20.36 -13.07 -31.85
CA GLY A 632 20.78 -13.76 -30.64
C GLY A 632 20.45 -15.27 -30.68
N GLY A 633 20.98 -16.07 -29.75
CA GLY A 633 20.65 -17.50 -29.68
C GLY A 633 19.24 -17.77 -29.13
N ILE A 634 18.72 -18.98 -29.34
CA ILE A 634 17.42 -19.42 -28.75
C ILE A 634 17.52 -20.86 -28.28
N PHE A 635 16.95 -21.13 -27.10
CA PHE A 635 16.99 -22.42 -26.43
C PHE A 635 15.57 -22.88 -26.03
N SER A 636 15.41 -24.13 -25.65
CA SER A 636 14.31 -24.64 -24.81
C SER A 636 14.84 -25.90 -24.12
N ASP A 637 14.60 -26.10 -22.84
CA ASP A 637 15.05 -27.28 -22.09
C ASP A 637 13.88 -28.25 -21.88
N GLY A 638 13.83 -29.33 -22.68
CA GLY A 638 12.74 -30.30 -22.69
C GLY A 638 11.45 -29.91 -23.46
N GLY A 639 11.24 -28.63 -23.76
CA GLY A 639 10.03 -28.12 -24.45
C GLY A 639 10.09 -28.07 -25.98
N LEU A 640 8.95 -27.76 -26.62
CA LEU A 640 8.85 -27.53 -28.06
C LEU A 640 9.16 -26.06 -28.41
N LEU A 641 10.17 -25.85 -29.25
CA LEU A 641 10.46 -24.56 -29.87
C LEU A 641 9.64 -24.38 -31.15
N THR A 642 8.74 -23.41 -31.18
CA THR A 642 7.92 -23.05 -32.34
C THR A 642 8.20 -21.61 -32.80
N VAL A 643 8.52 -21.43 -34.09
CA VAL A 643 8.71 -20.10 -34.71
C VAL A 643 7.84 -19.98 -35.96
N ASN A 644 6.90 -19.04 -35.95
CA ASN A 644 6.00 -18.73 -37.05
C ASN A 644 6.24 -17.30 -37.55
N GLY A 645 6.61 -17.13 -38.82
CA GLY A 645 6.92 -15.83 -39.42
C GLY A 645 6.12 -15.54 -40.68
N THR A 646 5.21 -14.55 -40.63
CA THR A 646 4.38 -14.14 -41.77
C THR A 646 4.80 -12.76 -42.30
N SER A 647 5.42 -12.68 -43.47
CA SER A 647 5.79 -11.39 -44.11
C SER A 647 5.04 -11.12 -45.41
N ASN A 648 4.48 -9.92 -45.54
CA ASN A 648 3.71 -9.52 -46.71
C ASN A 648 4.56 -9.06 -47.90
N THR A 649 5.73 -8.44 -47.71
CA THR A 649 6.59 -8.00 -48.84
C THR A 649 8.08 -8.36 -48.77
N ALA A 650 8.62 -8.88 -47.66
CA ALA A 650 10.01 -9.33 -47.65
C ALA A 650 10.17 -10.68 -48.38
N ASN A 651 11.36 -10.93 -48.92
CA ASN A 651 11.68 -12.23 -49.54
C ASN A 651 11.79 -13.34 -48.48
N THR A 652 12.26 -12.97 -47.28
CA THR A 652 12.49 -13.86 -46.13
C THR A 652 11.52 -13.51 -45.01
N GLY A 653 10.95 -14.51 -44.35
CA GLY A 653 9.98 -14.33 -43.26
C GLY A 653 10.54 -14.68 -41.88
N ILE A 654 11.54 -15.58 -41.83
CA ILE A 654 12.29 -15.93 -40.63
C ILE A 654 13.78 -15.85 -40.96
N VAL A 655 14.53 -15.05 -40.19
CA VAL A 655 16.00 -14.99 -40.22
C VAL A 655 16.52 -15.31 -38.82
N ILE A 656 17.40 -16.31 -38.71
CA ILE A 656 18.04 -16.74 -37.45
C ILE A 656 19.55 -16.87 -37.70
N THR A 657 20.37 -15.92 -37.26
CA THR A 657 21.82 -15.91 -37.57
C THR A 657 22.69 -16.66 -36.57
N GLU A 658 22.13 -17.04 -35.43
CA GLU A 658 22.78 -17.83 -34.37
C GLU A 658 22.24 -19.27 -34.33
N ASP A 659 22.94 -20.16 -33.64
CA ASP A 659 22.49 -21.54 -33.45
C ASP A 659 21.33 -21.61 -32.46
N ILE A 660 20.30 -22.42 -32.77
CA ILE A 660 19.15 -22.64 -31.88
C ILE A 660 19.04 -24.10 -31.42
N PHE A 661 18.62 -24.28 -30.17
CA PHE A 661 18.49 -25.57 -29.50
C PHE A 661 17.08 -25.81 -28.96
N GLY A 662 16.54 -27.02 -29.13
CA GLY A 662 15.32 -27.47 -28.45
C GLY A 662 15.53 -28.83 -27.80
N GLY A 663 15.51 -28.90 -26.46
CA GLY A 663 15.56 -30.15 -25.70
C GLY A 663 14.29 -31.01 -25.84
N GLY A 664 13.24 -30.46 -26.45
CA GLY A 664 12.18 -31.22 -27.12
C GLY A 664 12.34 -31.15 -28.65
N GLY A 665 11.33 -30.63 -29.35
CA GLY A 665 11.33 -30.49 -30.81
C GLY A 665 11.57 -29.06 -31.31
N ILE A 666 11.72 -28.91 -32.63
CA ILE A 666 11.75 -27.61 -33.33
C ILE A 666 10.69 -27.59 -34.43
N THR A 667 9.90 -26.53 -34.54
CA THR A 667 8.96 -26.27 -35.64
C THR A 667 9.12 -24.85 -36.18
N LEU A 668 9.52 -24.71 -37.45
CA LEU A 668 9.65 -23.43 -38.16
C LEU A 668 8.62 -23.35 -39.30
N THR A 669 7.79 -22.30 -39.33
CA THR A 669 6.80 -22.09 -40.39
C THR A 669 6.85 -20.67 -40.95
N SER A 670 6.94 -20.51 -42.27
CA SER A 670 6.83 -19.20 -42.92
C SER A 670 6.06 -19.24 -44.24
N ASN A 671 5.52 -18.09 -44.65
CA ASN A 671 4.98 -17.86 -45.99
C ASN A 671 6.06 -17.36 -46.99
N ARG A 672 7.29 -17.13 -46.52
CA ARG A 672 8.46 -16.58 -47.24
C ARG A 672 9.68 -17.48 -47.02
N ASP A 673 10.86 -17.08 -47.51
CA ASP A 673 12.10 -17.83 -47.22
C ASP A 673 12.34 -17.98 -45.71
N ILE A 674 13.03 -19.06 -45.33
CA ILE A 674 13.51 -19.31 -43.97
C ILE A 674 15.03 -19.45 -44.02
N GLU A 675 15.74 -18.57 -43.31
CA GLU A 675 17.21 -18.53 -43.23
C GLU A 675 17.65 -18.80 -41.78
N VAL A 676 18.54 -19.78 -41.57
CA VAL A 676 19.01 -20.19 -40.23
C VAL A 676 20.51 -20.49 -40.20
N SER A 677 21.14 -20.43 -39.02
CA SER A 677 22.46 -21.04 -38.77
C SER A 677 22.28 -22.56 -38.58
N SER A 678 22.29 -23.06 -37.34
CA SER A 678 22.05 -24.47 -37.02
C SER A 678 20.67 -24.71 -36.40
N LEU A 679 20.07 -25.86 -36.72
CA LEU A 679 18.90 -26.40 -36.02
C LEU A 679 19.30 -27.67 -35.27
N ILE A 680 19.16 -27.65 -33.94
CA ILE A 680 19.61 -28.74 -33.08
C ILE A 680 18.49 -29.10 -32.10
N ALA A 681 18.02 -30.34 -32.12
CA ALA A 681 16.92 -30.79 -31.24
C ALA A 681 17.17 -32.15 -30.59
N ASP A 682 16.40 -32.53 -29.57
CA ASP A 682 16.41 -33.91 -29.01
C ASP A 682 15.21 -34.78 -29.48
N ASP A 683 14.18 -34.15 -30.07
CA ASP A 683 13.04 -34.78 -30.78
C ASP A 683 12.92 -34.22 -32.22
N ASN A 684 11.73 -34.26 -32.83
CA ASN A 684 11.51 -33.94 -34.25
C ASN A 684 11.85 -32.49 -34.63
N ILE A 685 12.43 -32.31 -35.81
CA ILE A 685 12.64 -30.99 -36.44
C ILE A 685 11.74 -30.89 -37.68
N THR A 686 10.82 -29.92 -37.67
CA THR A 686 9.89 -29.64 -38.77
C THR A 686 10.13 -28.23 -39.32
N VAL A 687 10.31 -28.11 -40.64
CA VAL A 687 10.44 -26.84 -41.34
C VAL A 687 9.42 -26.80 -42.47
N THR A 688 8.66 -25.70 -42.60
CA THR A 688 7.65 -25.52 -43.66
C THR A 688 7.71 -24.12 -44.25
N THR A 689 8.05 -24.03 -45.54
CA THR A 689 7.93 -22.81 -46.35
C THR A 689 7.49 -23.13 -47.78
N PRO A 690 6.64 -22.28 -48.42
CA PRO A 690 6.34 -22.38 -49.85
C PRO A 690 7.44 -21.77 -50.74
N GLN A 691 8.48 -21.16 -50.15
CA GLN A 691 9.67 -20.60 -50.80
C GLN A 691 10.91 -21.38 -50.31
N PHE A 692 12.12 -20.80 -50.30
CA PHE A 692 13.33 -21.57 -50.04
C PHE A 692 13.69 -21.67 -48.56
N PHE A 693 14.31 -22.79 -48.19
CA PHE A 693 14.96 -22.96 -46.88
C PHE A 693 16.47 -22.93 -47.07
N ARG A 694 17.18 -22.18 -46.23
CA ARG A 694 18.64 -22.05 -46.25
C ARG A 694 19.20 -22.18 -44.83
N ALA A 695 20.10 -23.14 -44.62
CA ALA A 695 20.78 -23.37 -43.34
C ALA A 695 22.30 -23.40 -43.51
N SER A 696 23.01 -22.41 -42.96
CA SER A 696 24.47 -22.27 -43.10
C SER A 696 25.27 -23.12 -42.09
N GLY A 697 24.64 -23.50 -40.98
CA GLY A 697 25.20 -24.29 -39.90
C GLY A 697 24.89 -25.78 -39.99
N SER A 698 24.68 -26.40 -38.84
CA SER A 698 24.45 -27.84 -38.64
C SER A 698 22.97 -28.20 -38.50
N PHE A 699 22.60 -29.44 -38.81
CA PHE A 699 21.22 -29.92 -38.71
C PHE A 699 21.22 -31.32 -38.07
N GLU A 700 21.01 -31.39 -36.76
CA GLU A 700 21.28 -32.59 -35.95
C GLU A 700 20.19 -32.85 -34.89
N ILE A 701 19.78 -34.11 -34.76
CA ILE A 701 19.01 -34.61 -33.60
C ILE A 701 19.97 -35.30 -32.61
N ARG A 702 20.03 -34.81 -31.37
CA ARG A 702 21.09 -35.03 -30.38
C ARG A 702 20.91 -36.24 -29.46
N ASN A 703 21.90 -36.43 -28.58
CA ASN A 703 21.99 -37.49 -27.59
C ASN A 703 21.79 -36.95 -26.15
N SER A 704 20.52 -36.74 -25.79
CA SER A 704 20.01 -36.25 -24.49
C SER A 704 20.46 -36.95 -23.18
N GLU A 705 21.34 -37.96 -23.21
CA GLU A 705 21.86 -38.61 -21.97
C GLU A 705 23.35 -38.30 -21.67
N THR A 706 24.09 -37.68 -22.58
CA THR A 706 25.55 -37.41 -22.37
C THR A 706 25.99 -35.98 -22.61
N GLY A 707 25.28 -35.20 -23.44
CA GLY A 707 25.74 -33.86 -23.88
C GLY A 707 26.96 -33.88 -24.80
N GLU A 708 27.48 -35.07 -25.15
CA GLU A 708 28.63 -35.26 -26.05
C GLU A 708 28.21 -35.96 -27.35
N ILE A 709 28.86 -35.56 -28.46
CA ILE A 709 28.67 -36.13 -29.81
C ILE A 709 29.36 -37.50 -29.90
N GLU A 710 28.77 -38.54 -29.29
CA GLU A 710 29.31 -39.91 -29.27
C GLU A 710 28.96 -40.76 -30.50
N GLN A 711 29.94 -41.55 -30.96
CA GLN A 711 29.83 -42.37 -32.17
C GLN A 711 29.05 -43.69 -31.94
N LEU A 712 27.79 -43.73 -32.39
CA LEU A 712 26.99 -44.91 -32.81
C LEU A 712 27.47 -46.31 -32.36
N ALA A 713 27.20 -46.75 -31.12
CA ALA A 713 27.26 -48.19 -30.76
C ALA A 713 26.57 -48.67 -29.45
N SER A 714 25.40 -48.16 -29.04
CA SER A 714 24.59 -48.86 -28.01
C SER A 714 23.08 -48.65 -28.18
N VAL A 715 22.26 -49.59 -27.68
CA VAL A 715 20.81 -49.66 -27.98
C VAL A 715 19.97 -49.15 -26.81
N VAL A 716 19.53 -47.89 -26.93
CA VAL A 716 18.35 -47.34 -26.25
C VAL A 716 17.51 -46.62 -27.32
N SER A 717 16.18 -46.64 -27.19
CA SER A 717 15.27 -46.19 -28.26
C SER A 717 14.98 -44.69 -28.21
N ARG A 718 15.50 -43.93 -29.18
CA ARG A 718 15.03 -42.57 -29.53
C ARG A 718 14.04 -42.59 -30.70
N LYS A 719 13.36 -41.45 -30.88
CA LYS A 719 12.53 -41.13 -32.05
C LYS A 719 12.50 -39.62 -32.23
N GLY A 720 13.23 -39.12 -33.21
CA GLY A 720 13.10 -37.77 -33.75
C GLY A 720 13.31 -37.84 -35.26
N GLN A 721 12.37 -37.28 -36.02
CA GLN A 721 12.39 -37.22 -37.48
C GLN A 721 12.66 -35.79 -37.97
N VAL A 722 13.31 -35.68 -39.11
CA VAL A 722 13.52 -34.40 -39.81
C VAL A 722 12.54 -34.32 -40.96
N THR A 723 11.68 -33.29 -40.98
CA THR A 723 10.76 -33.01 -42.09
C THR A 723 10.94 -31.58 -42.58
N ILE A 724 11.47 -31.42 -43.79
CA ILE A 724 11.63 -30.12 -44.46
C ILE A 724 10.69 -30.07 -45.65
N THR A 725 9.65 -29.24 -45.59
CA THR A 725 8.77 -28.92 -46.72
C THR A 725 9.19 -27.57 -47.28
N HIS A 726 9.60 -27.54 -48.54
CA HIS A 726 10.18 -26.35 -49.17
C HIS A 726 9.65 -26.13 -50.60
N GLY A 727 9.70 -24.87 -51.04
CA GLY A 727 9.51 -24.44 -52.41
C GLY A 727 10.68 -24.82 -53.32
N GLY A 728 10.40 -24.97 -54.61
CA GLY A 728 11.39 -25.37 -55.62
C GLY A 728 10.78 -26.14 -56.78
N ASN A 729 9.68 -26.85 -56.55
CA ASN A 729 8.77 -27.42 -57.56
C ASN A 729 9.43 -28.21 -58.70
N GLY A 730 10.57 -28.87 -58.45
CA GLY A 730 11.32 -29.60 -59.47
C GLY A 730 12.11 -28.73 -60.46
N ALA A 731 12.32 -27.45 -60.13
CA ALA A 731 13.16 -26.51 -60.88
C ALA A 731 14.43 -26.13 -60.09
N THR A 732 14.27 -25.71 -58.83
CA THR A 732 15.38 -25.53 -57.87
C THR A 732 15.48 -26.79 -57.01
N PRO A 733 16.62 -27.49 -56.99
CA PRO A 733 16.81 -28.64 -56.09
C PRO A 733 16.97 -28.18 -54.63
N PHE A 734 16.82 -29.13 -53.70
CA PHE A 734 17.36 -29.01 -52.36
C PHE A 734 18.80 -29.51 -52.36
N GLU A 735 19.76 -28.66 -52.02
CA GLU A 735 21.18 -29.02 -51.97
C GLU A 735 21.62 -29.30 -50.53
N ILE A 736 22.51 -30.27 -50.35
CA ILE A 736 23.15 -30.60 -49.06
C ILE A 736 24.64 -30.53 -49.32
N GLY A 737 25.36 -29.69 -48.57
CA GLY A 737 26.67 -29.15 -48.97
C GLY A 737 26.62 -27.78 -49.65
N SER A 738 25.46 -27.09 -49.66
CA SER A 738 25.27 -25.74 -50.20
C SER A 738 23.97 -25.13 -49.67
N ASP A 739 24.06 -23.96 -49.04
CA ASP A 739 22.96 -23.13 -48.55
C ASP A 739 22.64 -21.94 -49.48
N ALA A 740 23.42 -21.75 -50.55
CA ALA A 740 23.45 -20.53 -51.37
C ALA A 740 22.15 -20.19 -52.15
N THR A 741 21.11 -21.04 -52.10
CA THR A 741 19.80 -20.75 -52.72
C THR A 741 18.67 -21.51 -52.02
N ASN A 742 18.79 -22.84 -51.91
CA ASN A 742 17.79 -23.69 -51.26
C ASN A 742 18.48 -25.00 -50.82
N GLY A 743 18.71 -25.17 -49.53
CA GLY A 743 19.53 -26.26 -49.02
C GLY A 743 20.14 -26.06 -47.64
N THR A 744 21.13 -26.89 -47.37
CA THR A 744 21.90 -26.95 -46.11
C THR A 744 23.39 -26.96 -46.47
N ALA A 745 24.21 -26.15 -45.80
CA ALA A 745 25.67 -26.13 -46.04
C ALA A 745 26.37 -27.39 -45.53
N ASN A 746 25.81 -28.06 -44.51
CA ASN A 746 26.33 -29.27 -43.89
C ASN A 746 25.37 -30.46 -44.06
N ALA A 747 25.64 -31.58 -43.37
CA ALA A 747 24.80 -32.77 -43.41
C ALA A 747 23.45 -32.57 -42.68
N ILE A 748 22.46 -33.39 -43.04
CA ILE A 748 21.24 -33.57 -42.23
C ILE A 748 21.36 -34.89 -41.46
N VAL A 749 21.24 -34.85 -40.13
CA VAL A 749 21.37 -36.00 -39.23
C VAL A 749 20.08 -36.19 -38.42
N ALA A 750 19.48 -37.37 -38.53
CA ALA A 750 18.33 -37.80 -37.74
C ALA A 750 18.63 -39.10 -36.98
N THR A 751 17.69 -39.58 -36.17
CA THR A 751 17.86 -40.69 -35.21
C THR A 751 18.58 -41.93 -35.76
N ASN A 752 18.29 -42.34 -37.00
CA ASN A 752 18.84 -43.56 -37.63
C ASN A 752 19.50 -43.31 -39.00
N ASP A 753 19.45 -42.08 -39.52
CA ASP A 753 19.77 -41.74 -40.91
C ASP A 753 20.60 -40.46 -40.99
N GLU A 754 21.57 -40.45 -41.91
CA GLU A 754 22.37 -39.28 -42.28
C GLU A 754 22.24 -39.06 -43.79
N ILE A 755 22.07 -37.81 -44.22
CA ILE A 755 22.31 -37.41 -45.61
C ILE A 755 23.54 -36.51 -45.63
N ALA A 756 24.68 -37.11 -45.97
CA ALA A 756 25.98 -36.44 -46.04
C ALA A 756 26.06 -35.40 -47.19
N PRO A 757 26.96 -34.40 -47.11
CA PRO A 757 27.09 -33.34 -48.10
C PRO A 757 27.45 -33.81 -49.52
N VAL A 758 27.29 -32.89 -50.47
CA VAL A 758 27.39 -33.08 -51.94
C VAL A 758 26.27 -33.96 -52.50
N GLN A 759 25.04 -33.71 -52.04
CA GLN A 759 23.80 -34.31 -52.57
C GLN A 759 22.82 -33.21 -53.01
N SER A 760 22.03 -33.48 -54.04
CA SER A 760 21.14 -32.51 -54.69
C SER A 760 19.86 -33.22 -55.14
N PHE A 761 18.71 -32.76 -54.64
CA PHE A 761 17.43 -33.44 -54.78
C PHE A 761 16.40 -32.56 -55.49
N LEU A 762 15.96 -32.99 -56.67
CA LEU A 762 14.99 -32.26 -57.50
C LEU A 762 13.53 -32.71 -57.26
N GLU A 763 13.33 -33.93 -56.76
CA GLU A 763 12.03 -34.47 -56.36
C GLU A 763 12.06 -34.77 -54.85
N SER A 764 10.88 -34.95 -54.24
CA SER A 764 10.76 -35.27 -52.82
C SER A 764 11.47 -36.57 -52.45
N VAL A 765 12.26 -36.55 -51.37
CA VAL A 765 13.03 -37.68 -50.84
C VAL A 765 12.57 -38.03 -49.44
N VAL A 766 12.40 -39.33 -49.19
CA VAL A 766 12.20 -39.89 -47.84
C VAL A 766 13.26 -40.97 -47.63
N GLN A 767 14.24 -40.68 -46.77
CA GLN A 767 15.31 -41.59 -46.37
C GLN A 767 15.19 -41.87 -44.87
N GLY A 768 14.45 -42.94 -44.55
CA GLY A 768 14.22 -43.38 -43.17
C GLY A 768 13.54 -42.30 -42.33
N ASP A 769 14.25 -41.78 -41.31
CA ASP A 769 13.75 -40.70 -40.44
C ASP A 769 13.94 -39.27 -41.02
N ILE A 770 14.47 -39.11 -42.24
CA ILE A 770 14.60 -37.82 -42.93
C ILE A 770 13.63 -37.72 -44.12
N SER A 771 12.85 -36.64 -44.19
CA SER A 771 11.94 -36.29 -45.28
C SER A 771 12.19 -34.88 -45.81
N ILE A 772 12.49 -34.76 -47.11
CA ILE A 772 12.64 -33.50 -47.85
C ILE A 772 11.54 -33.46 -48.92
N LEU A 773 10.60 -32.53 -48.79
CA LEU A 773 9.34 -32.52 -49.53
C LEU A 773 9.22 -31.27 -50.41
N THR A 774 8.90 -31.51 -51.69
CA THR A 774 8.85 -30.51 -52.76
C THR A 774 7.41 -30.36 -53.27
N GLY A 775 6.71 -29.24 -53.01
CA GLY A 775 5.40 -29.03 -53.63
C GLY A 775 4.53 -27.89 -53.10
N GLU A 776 3.41 -27.69 -53.79
CA GLU A 776 2.41 -26.64 -53.54
C GLU A 776 1.65 -26.81 -52.21
N LEU A 777 1.59 -25.73 -51.42
CA LEU A 777 0.35 -25.38 -50.72
C LEU A 777 -0.67 -24.89 -51.78
N PRO A 778 -1.98 -25.14 -51.62
CA PRO A 778 -2.96 -24.94 -52.69
C PRO A 778 -3.03 -23.50 -53.24
N VAL A 779 -2.85 -23.40 -54.58
CA VAL A 779 -2.98 -22.25 -55.54
C VAL A 779 -4.10 -21.25 -55.18
N ASP A 780 -4.04 -19.93 -55.47
CA ASP A 780 -3.77 -19.19 -56.73
C ASP A 780 -3.87 -17.64 -56.46
N PRO A 781 -3.50 -16.64 -57.32
CA PRO A 781 -2.56 -16.54 -58.47
C PRO A 781 -1.51 -15.38 -58.38
N ASP A 782 -0.58 -15.31 -59.35
CA ASP A 782 0.52 -14.32 -59.59
C ASP A 782 0.18 -13.27 -60.72
N PRO A 783 0.82 -12.07 -60.83
CA PRO A 783 1.94 -11.84 -61.80
C PRO A 783 3.00 -10.71 -61.49
N ASP A 784 4.29 -11.07 -61.33
CA ASP A 784 5.52 -10.82 -62.17
C ASP A 784 5.72 -9.46 -62.99
N PRO A 785 6.90 -9.05 -63.58
CA PRO A 785 8.35 -9.41 -63.47
C PRO A 785 9.44 -8.27 -63.40
N ASP A 786 10.64 -8.58 -62.84
CA ASP A 786 12.06 -8.46 -63.36
C ASP A 786 12.66 -7.13 -63.98
N PRO A 787 13.98 -6.95 -64.35
CA PRO A 787 15.20 -7.81 -64.24
C PRO A 787 16.61 -7.17 -63.88
N ASP A 788 17.55 -8.00 -63.36
CA ASP A 788 19.03 -8.23 -63.65
C ASP A 788 20.05 -7.05 -63.91
N PRO A 789 21.43 -7.18 -63.94
CA PRO A 789 22.33 -8.36 -63.78
C PRO A 789 23.71 -8.20 -63.01
N ASP A 790 24.44 -9.34 -62.96
CA ASP A 790 25.87 -9.70 -62.66
C ASP A 790 26.99 -8.87 -63.43
N PRO A 791 28.36 -9.01 -63.30
CA PRO A 791 29.20 -10.10 -62.71
C PRO A 791 30.59 -9.80 -62.04
N ASP A 792 31.25 -10.89 -61.57
CA ASP A 792 32.64 -11.08 -61.04
C ASP A 792 33.79 -11.05 -62.11
N PRO A 793 35.09 -10.75 -61.80
CA PRO A 793 36.14 -11.81 -61.59
C PRO A 793 37.42 -11.51 -60.73
N ASP A 794 37.98 -12.58 -60.11
CA ASP A 794 39.31 -12.77 -59.44
C ASP A 794 40.57 -12.70 -60.40
N PRO A 795 41.82 -12.31 -59.98
CA PRO A 795 42.87 -13.28 -59.52
C PRO A 795 44.04 -12.82 -58.57
N ASP A 796 44.61 -13.76 -57.81
CA ASP A 796 45.86 -13.75 -56.96
C ASP A 796 47.21 -13.84 -57.76
N PRO A 797 48.41 -13.36 -57.27
CA PRO A 797 49.46 -14.27 -56.67
C PRO A 797 50.60 -13.70 -55.74
N ASP A 798 51.03 -14.52 -54.75
CA ASP A 798 52.41 -14.84 -54.20
C ASP A 798 53.47 -13.81 -53.64
N PHE A 799 53.92 -14.07 -52.39
CA PHE A 799 55.25 -14.04 -51.68
C PHE A 799 56.55 -13.37 -52.26
N PRO A 800 57.53 -12.85 -51.44
CA PRO A 800 58.38 -13.62 -50.47
C PRO A 800 59.10 -12.89 -49.26
N ASP A 801 59.93 -13.62 -48.49
CA ASP A 801 60.72 -13.24 -47.27
C ASP A 801 62.03 -12.42 -47.44
N VAL A 802 62.53 -11.77 -46.36
CA VAL A 802 63.93 -11.90 -45.78
C VAL A 802 64.21 -11.18 -44.43
N ASP A 803 64.57 -11.97 -43.40
CA ASP A 803 65.63 -11.90 -42.35
C ASP A 803 66.26 -10.61 -41.72
N ASP A 804 66.23 -10.60 -40.36
CA ASP A 804 67.35 -10.63 -39.36
C ASP A 804 68.13 -9.38 -38.83
N CYS A 805 68.26 -9.28 -37.48
CA CYS A 805 69.46 -8.90 -36.66
C CYS A 805 69.17 -8.60 -35.14
N GLU A 806 70.17 -8.83 -34.27
CA GLU A 806 70.16 -8.85 -32.77
C GLU A 806 70.24 -7.44 -32.06
N ALA A 807 70.29 -7.22 -30.71
CA ALA A 807 70.67 -8.06 -29.55
C ALA A 807 70.25 -7.57 -28.13
N ASP A 808 70.23 -8.52 -27.17
CA ASP A 808 70.55 -8.51 -25.70
C ASP A 808 70.27 -7.33 -24.73
N CYS A 809 69.67 -7.65 -23.55
CA CYS A 809 70.32 -7.50 -22.21
C CYS A 809 69.53 -8.03 -20.96
N ILE A 810 69.81 -9.27 -20.54
CA ILE A 810 69.96 -9.89 -19.17
C ILE A 810 69.22 -9.39 -17.87
N THR A 811 68.90 -10.35 -16.99
CA THR A 811 68.10 -10.38 -15.73
C THR A 811 68.96 -10.36 -14.40
N PRO A 812 68.51 -10.76 -13.16
CA PRO A 812 67.43 -10.26 -12.26
C PRO A 812 67.76 -10.20 -10.70
N THR A 813 66.77 -9.87 -9.83
CA THR A 813 66.65 -10.10 -8.35
C THR A 813 67.56 -9.30 -7.36
N PRO A 814 67.38 -9.31 -6.00
CA PRO A 814 66.33 -9.89 -5.10
C PRO A 814 65.73 -8.95 -4.00
N ARG A 815 64.85 -9.49 -3.12
CA ARG A 815 64.34 -8.92 -1.84
C ARG A 815 65.45 -8.66 -0.79
N PRO A 816 65.14 -7.94 0.31
CA PRO A 816 65.13 -8.63 1.62
C PRO A 816 63.90 -8.35 2.51
N ASP A 817 63.70 -9.22 3.50
CA ASP A 817 62.76 -9.14 4.63
C ASP A 817 63.52 -9.58 5.90
N LEU A 818 63.25 -8.99 7.07
CA LEU A 818 63.68 -9.45 8.41
C LEU A 818 62.83 -8.85 9.57
N THR A 819 62.06 -9.71 10.24
CA THR A 819 61.98 -9.95 11.71
C THR A 819 62.58 -8.93 12.70
N GLY A 820 62.02 -8.64 13.90
CA GLY A 820 60.80 -9.14 14.59
C GLY A 820 60.90 -9.04 16.15
N THR A 821 59.83 -9.45 16.86
CA THR A 821 59.74 -9.91 18.28
C THR A 821 60.05 -8.99 19.50
N GLU A 822 59.29 -9.27 20.60
CA GLU A 822 59.53 -9.01 22.05
C GLU A 822 59.03 -7.71 22.75
N ASP A 823 59.05 -7.79 24.09
CA ASP A 823 58.20 -7.18 25.14
C ASP A 823 58.94 -7.41 26.50
N PRO A 824 58.70 -6.71 27.66
CA PRO A 824 57.64 -5.76 28.01
C PRO A 824 58.10 -4.38 28.55
N SER A 825 57.11 -3.57 28.97
CA SER A 825 57.00 -2.93 30.31
C SER A 825 56.75 -1.41 30.40
N ASN A 826 55.85 -1.08 31.34
CA ASN A 826 55.42 0.26 31.83
C ASN A 826 56.61 1.05 32.46
N PRO A 827 56.55 2.39 32.70
CA PRO A 827 55.44 3.32 32.48
C PRO A 827 55.78 4.70 31.87
N LEU A 828 54.81 5.31 31.17
CA LEU A 828 54.76 6.77 30.95
C LEU A 828 53.32 7.31 31.04
N THR A 829 53.11 8.25 31.96
CA THR A 829 51.89 9.05 32.07
C THR A 829 51.78 10.02 30.90
N VAL A 830 50.65 10.02 30.20
CA VAL A 830 50.29 11.05 29.21
C VAL A 830 48.94 11.64 29.58
N ASP A 831 48.88 12.97 29.58
CA ASP A 831 47.70 13.79 29.84
C ASP A 831 46.67 13.59 28.71
N PRO A 832 45.38 13.29 28.97
CA PRO A 832 44.40 13.07 27.90
C PRO A 832 44.16 14.35 27.09
N GLN A 833 44.76 14.43 25.90
CA GLN A 833 44.48 15.55 25.00
C GLN A 833 43.07 15.39 24.42
N LEU A 834 42.16 16.28 24.79
CA LEU A 834 40.81 16.33 24.24
C LEU A 834 40.85 16.50 22.71
N ILE A 835 40.00 15.77 22.01
CA ILE A 835 39.75 15.96 20.58
C ILE A 835 38.77 17.14 20.45
N PRO A 836 39.12 18.29 19.82
CA PRO A 836 38.30 19.50 19.82
C PRO A 836 36.95 19.45 19.06
N GLY A 837 36.47 18.26 18.68
CA GLY A 837 35.23 18.05 17.92
C GLY A 837 34.11 17.42 18.73
N ALA A 838 34.36 16.28 19.40
CA ALA A 838 33.32 15.47 20.04
C ALA A 838 32.59 16.21 21.18
N GLU A 839 33.31 16.97 22.00
CA GLU A 839 32.73 17.81 23.06
C GLU A 839 31.81 18.90 22.48
N GLY A 840 32.21 19.51 21.35
CA GLY A 840 31.39 20.49 20.64
C GLY A 840 30.14 19.87 20.01
N ALA A 841 30.23 18.65 19.49
CA ALA A 841 29.09 17.92 18.94
C ALA A 841 28.07 17.51 20.02
N ILE A 842 28.54 17.07 21.20
CA ILE A 842 27.67 16.78 22.37
C ILE A 842 26.92 18.06 22.77
N LEU A 843 27.63 19.17 22.99
CA LEU A 843 27.02 20.44 23.40
C LEU A 843 26.02 20.98 22.36
N ARG A 844 26.34 20.88 21.06
CA ARG A 844 25.45 21.27 19.95
C ARG A 844 24.18 20.42 19.92
N ASN A 845 24.29 19.10 20.09
CA ASN A 845 23.15 18.20 20.05
C ASN A 845 22.26 18.38 21.30
N GLU A 846 22.87 18.55 22.48
CA GLU A 846 22.16 18.88 23.71
C GLU A 846 21.41 20.21 23.61
N ASP A 847 22.04 21.26 23.06
CA ASP A 847 21.39 22.56 22.84
C ASP A 847 20.19 22.42 21.89
N ASN A 848 20.42 21.86 20.69
CA ASN A 848 19.39 21.71 19.66
C ASN A 848 18.17 20.93 20.17
N TYR A 849 18.36 19.75 20.77
CA TYR A 849 17.24 18.91 21.18
C TYR A 849 16.59 19.40 22.48
N THR A 850 17.36 19.92 23.45
CA THR A 850 16.78 20.45 24.69
C THR A 850 15.86 21.64 24.43
N ASP A 851 16.27 22.58 23.58
CA ASP A 851 15.47 23.78 23.30
C ASP A 851 14.27 23.47 22.39
N GLU A 852 14.37 22.47 21.49
CA GLU A 852 13.25 21.90 20.74
C GLU A 852 12.19 21.29 21.68
N PHE A 853 12.59 20.40 22.60
CA PHE A 853 11.67 19.80 23.58
C PHE A 853 11.11 20.83 24.57
N ARG A 854 11.89 21.83 25.00
CA ARG A 854 11.39 22.95 25.84
C ARG A 854 10.29 23.75 25.13
N ALA A 855 10.49 24.08 23.85
CA ALA A 855 9.53 24.82 23.06
C ALA A 855 8.24 24.04 22.83
N TYR A 856 8.35 22.74 22.51
CA TYR A 856 7.20 21.86 22.28
C TYR A 856 6.41 21.54 23.56
N LEU A 857 7.11 21.21 24.66
CA LEU A 857 6.48 20.87 25.96
C LEU A 857 6.11 22.10 26.81
N ASN A 858 6.35 23.33 26.31
CA ASN A 858 6.10 24.59 27.02
C ASN A 858 6.70 24.60 28.44
N LEU A 859 8.01 24.31 28.52
CA LEU A 859 8.77 24.34 29.77
C LEU A 859 9.30 25.76 30.05
N GLU A 860 9.39 26.15 31.33
CA GLU A 860 10.06 27.41 31.70
C GLU A 860 11.60 27.28 31.54
N GLU A 861 12.30 28.40 31.35
CA GLU A 861 13.77 28.48 31.30
C GLU A 861 14.40 28.26 32.70
N ASP A 862 14.22 27.08 33.29
CA ASP A 862 14.93 26.68 34.51
C ASP A 862 16.42 26.41 34.23
N GLU A 863 17.28 26.74 35.20
CA GLU A 863 18.76 26.59 35.15
C GLU A 863 19.22 25.11 35.22
N HIS A 864 18.71 24.25 34.32
CA HIS A 864 19.32 22.94 34.04
C HIS A 864 20.71 23.17 33.43
N PRO A 865 21.81 22.79 34.10
CA PRO A 865 23.15 22.98 33.56
C PRO A 865 23.38 22.00 32.41
N LYS A 866 23.86 22.51 31.27
CA LYS A 866 24.31 21.69 30.14
C LYS A 866 25.33 20.65 30.64
N PRO A 867 25.31 19.40 30.14
CA PRO A 867 26.17 18.34 30.67
C PRO A 867 27.65 18.64 30.45
N ASP A 868 28.33 18.94 31.56
CA ASP A 868 29.80 18.96 31.64
C ASP A 868 30.31 17.53 31.44
N LEU A 869 31.09 17.28 30.38
CA LEU A 869 31.47 15.92 29.97
C LEU A 869 32.08 15.09 31.12
N PRO A 870 33.00 15.61 31.96
CA PRO A 870 33.49 14.89 33.14
C PRO A 870 32.41 14.53 34.18
N GLN A 871 31.34 15.33 34.31
CA GLN A 871 30.21 15.02 35.20
C GLN A 871 29.30 13.95 34.58
N LEU A 872 29.07 14.00 33.28
CA LEU A 872 28.31 12.98 32.56
C LEU A 872 29.00 11.61 32.63
N GLN A 873 30.31 11.57 32.38
CA GLN A 873 31.12 10.36 32.52
C GLN A 873 31.18 9.85 33.97
N LEU A 874 31.18 10.74 34.97
CA LEU A 874 31.10 10.38 36.38
C LEU A 874 29.77 9.71 36.75
N GLU A 875 28.63 10.24 36.29
CA GLU A 875 27.33 9.60 36.59
C GLU A 875 27.17 8.28 35.81
N LEU A 876 27.62 8.18 34.54
CA LEU A 876 27.67 6.91 33.81
C LEU A 876 28.57 5.86 34.49
N SER A 877 29.69 6.29 35.08
CA SER A 877 30.56 5.42 35.90
C SER A 877 29.87 4.97 37.18
N ARG A 878 29.14 5.88 37.84
CA ARG A 878 28.37 5.55 39.05
C ARG A 878 27.22 4.60 38.76
N ILE A 879 26.52 4.75 37.63
CA ILE A 879 25.50 3.79 37.18
C ILE A 879 26.17 2.42 36.97
N ALA A 880 27.28 2.34 36.22
CA ALA A 880 28.01 1.08 36.02
C ALA A 880 28.48 0.41 37.32
N GLU A 881 28.91 1.20 38.33
CA GLU A 881 29.29 0.69 39.67
C GLU A 881 28.08 0.23 40.51
N GLU A 882 26.91 0.88 40.38
CA GLU A 882 25.72 0.59 41.18
C GLU A 882 24.84 -0.52 40.57
N THR A 883 24.80 -0.66 39.22
CA THR A 883 23.98 -1.66 38.51
C THR A 883 24.76 -2.92 38.12
N GLY A 884 26.06 -2.78 37.81
CA GLY A 884 26.86 -3.81 37.15
C GLY A 884 26.75 -3.82 35.61
N GLU A 885 25.89 -2.99 35.03
CA GLU A 885 25.62 -2.88 33.59
C GLU A 885 26.20 -1.57 33.03
N PRO A 886 27.35 -1.58 32.31
CA PRO A 886 28.00 -0.35 31.85
C PRO A 886 27.20 0.35 30.73
N PRO A 887 26.72 1.58 30.93
CA PRO A 887 25.89 2.28 29.96
C PRO A 887 26.71 3.19 29.04
N ALA A 888 26.25 3.38 27.81
CA ALA A 888 26.71 4.43 26.90
C ALA A 888 25.54 5.27 26.38
N ILE A 889 25.82 6.55 26.11
CA ILE A 889 24.88 7.47 25.45
C ILE A 889 25.32 7.63 24.01
N VAL A 890 24.40 7.38 23.06
CA VAL A 890 24.61 7.45 21.61
C VAL A 890 23.80 8.64 21.06
N TYR A 891 24.48 9.74 20.78
CA TYR A 891 23.91 10.84 20.03
C TYR A 891 23.96 10.54 18.55
N VAL A 892 22.81 10.58 17.87
CA VAL A 892 22.69 10.57 16.41
C VAL A 892 22.38 12.00 15.96
N SER A 893 22.99 12.47 14.89
CA SER A 893 22.80 13.82 14.35
C SER A 893 23.19 13.91 12.88
N PHE A 894 22.86 15.02 12.23
CA PHE A 894 23.26 15.31 10.84
C PHE A 894 24.01 16.64 10.78
N VAL A 895 25.05 16.70 9.94
CA VAL A 895 25.97 17.85 9.84
C VAL A 895 26.32 18.18 8.39
N PRO A 896 26.59 19.46 8.02
CA PRO A 896 26.97 19.79 6.65
C PRO A 896 28.25 19.12 6.17
N ASN A 897 28.20 18.57 4.95
CA ASN A 897 29.27 17.79 4.31
C ASN A 897 30.62 18.56 4.16
N ASP A 898 30.60 19.90 4.15
CA ASP A 898 31.81 20.75 4.18
C ASP A 898 32.29 21.04 5.62
N LEU A 899 32.77 20.00 6.30
CA LEU A 899 33.31 20.09 7.67
C LEU A 899 34.54 21.01 7.80
N ASN A 900 35.18 21.42 6.70
CA ASN A 900 36.36 22.29 6.71
C ASN A 900 36.02 23.78 6.84
N ASN A 901 34.74 24.13 6.84
CA ASN A 901 34.26 25.50 6.74
C ASN A 901 33.67 25.99 8.07
N PRO A 902 34.32 26.93 8.79
CA PRO A 902 33.81 27.44 10.05
C PRO A 902 32.45 28.14 9.94
N ILE A 903 32.06 28.59 8.74
CA ILE A 903 30.74 29.20 8.49
C ILE A 903 29.66 28.12 8.26
N ALA A 904 30.04 26.90 7.85
CA ALA A 904 29.13 25.74 7.83
C ALA A 904 28.93 25.20 9.26
N GLN A 905 30.01 25.06 10.03
CA GLN A 905 29.93 24.67 11.45
C GLN A 905 29.08 25.67 12.26
N ALA A 906 29.30 26.97 12.10
CA ALA A 906 28.48 28.04 12.70
C ALA A 906 27.13 28.28 11.98
N LYS A 907 26.71 27.37 11.10
CA LYS A 907 25.36 27.32 10.51
C LYS A 907 24.60 26.03 10.85
N ALA A 908 25.20 25.11 11.61
CA ALA A 908 24.50 23.94 12.15
C ALA A 908 23.46 24.29 13.24
N GLU A 909 23.30 25.59 13.54
CA GLU A 909 22.15 26.20 14.25
C GLU A 909 20.90 26.35 13.34
N SER A 910 20.94 25.82 12.11
CA SER A 910 19.88 25.88 11.10
C SER A 910 19.19 24.53 10.91
N THR A 911 17.95 24.54 10.43
CA THR A 911 17.17 23.36 10.02
C THR A 911 18.01 22.37 9.21
N ILE A 912 17.98 21.10 9.61
CA ILE A 912 18.68 19.98 8.95
C ILE A 912 18.26 19.91 7.48
N GLN A 913 19.21 19.71 6.57
CA GLN A 913 19.00 19.61 5.13
C GLN A 913 18.97 18.14 4.66
N PRO A 914 18.37 17.82 3.50
CA PRO A 914 18.40 16.47 2.92
C PRO A 914 19.83 15.94 2.68
N THR A 915 20.75 16.84 2.35
CA THR A 915 22.15 16.55 1.97
C THR A 915 23.18 16.69 3.12
N ASP A 916 22.71 16.94 4.35
CA ASP A 916 23.57 16.86 5.54
C ASP A 916 23.92 15.39 5.82
N VAL A 917 25.11 15.12 6.33
CA VAL A 917 25.67 13.77 6.49
C VAL A 917 25.62 13.28 7.93
N LEU A 918 25.50 11.96 8.12
CA LEU A 918 25.32 11.31 9.41
C LEU A 918 26.54 11.46 10.34
N GLU A 919 26.32 12.00 11.55
CA GLU A 919 27.30 12.12 12.63
C GLU A 919 26.82 11.44 13.91
N ILE A 920 27.64 10.52 14.44
CA ILE A 920 27.37 9.73 15.64
C ILE A 920 28.42 10.05 16.71
N VAL A 921 27.95 10.32 17.93
CA VAL A 921 28.83 10.59 19.09
C VAL A 921 28.46 9.70 20.26
N VAL A 922 29.43 8.95 20.77
CA VAL A 922 29.22 8.03 21.90
C VAL A 922 29.98 8.50 23.13
N VAL A 923 29.26 8.63 24.26
CA VAL A 923 29.82 8.89 25.59
C VAL A 923 29.72 7.62 26.43
N THR A 924 30.84 7.20 27.01
CA THR A 924 30.97 5.99 27.85
C THR A 924 31.51 6.37 29.24
N PRO A 925 31.43 5.47 30.25
CA PRO A 925 31.83 5.79 31.63
C PRO A 925 33.28 6.26 31.74
N GLU A 926 34.20 5.55 31.08
CA GLU A 926 35.61 5.89 31.00
C GLU A 926 36.06 6.13 29.54
N GLY A 927 37.25 6.70 29.38
CA GLY A 927 37.90 6.92 28.09
C GLY A 927 37.44 8.20 27.37
N THR A 928 37.98 8.46 26.18
CA THR A 928 37.54 9.58 25.34
C THR A 928 36.23 9.24 24.63
N PRO A 929 35.31 10.21 24.44
CA PRO A 929 34.16 10.04 23.55
C PRO A 929 34.57 9.60 22.15
N ILE A 930 33.69 8.85 21.50
CA ILE A 930 33.87 8.35 20.13
C ILE A 930 33.07 9.27 19.21
N LEU A 931 33.66 9.69 18.09
CA LEU A 931 33.01 10.50 17.05
C LEU A 931 33.21 9.77 15.72
N LYS A 932 32.13 9.50 15.00
CA LYS A 932 32.12 8.93 13.64
C LYS A 932 31.26 9.82 12.75
N THR A 933 31.72 10.09 11.54
CA THR A 933 30.93 10.77 10.50
C THR A 933 30.94 9.88 9.27
N LEU A 934 29.75 9.58 8.73
CA LEU A 934 29.57 8.73 7.56
C LEU A 934 29.07 9.59 6.40
N SER A 935 29.50 9.31 5.16
CA SER A 935 29.05 10.05 3.97
C SER A 935 27.62 9.74 3.52
N VAL A 936 26.82 9.09 4.37
CA VAL A 936 25.39 8.81 4.13
C VAL A 936 24.59 10.07 4.45
N GLN A 937 23.69 10.45 3.54
CA GLN A 937 22.89 11.67 3.63
C GLN A 937 21.61 11.46 4.44
N ASN A 938 21.16 12.50 5.14
CA ASN A 938 19.95 12.56 5.96
C ASN A 938 18.72 12.00 5.22
N GLU A 939 18.52 12.39 3.97
CA GLU A 939 17.41 11.91 3.12
C GLU A 939 17.40 10.38 2.97
N GLN A 940 18.55 9.76 2.73
CA GLN A 940 18.69 8.30 2.64
C GLN A 940 18.43 7.63 4.00
N VAL A 941 18.97 8.18 5.10
CA VAL A 941 18.75 7.62 6.45
C VAL A 941 17.28 7.68 6.85
N LEU A 942 16.59 8.79 6.57
CA LEU A 942 15.17 8.95 6.86
C LEU A 942 14.27 8.06 5.98
N LYS A 943 14.58 7.93 4.68
CA LYS A 943 13.87 7.00 3.77
C LYS A 943 13.98 5.56 4.27
N THR A 944 15.20 5.12 4.62
CA THR A 944 15.46 3.77 5.12
C THR A 944 14.77 3.52 6.47
N ALA A 945 14.79 4.51 7.37
CA ALA A 945 14.08 4.45 8.67
C ALA A 945 12.55 4.40 8.51
N GLN A 946 12.00 5.04 7.48
CA GLN A 946 10.58 4.95 7.14
C GLN A 946 10.23 3.55 6.61
N GLN A 947 10.97 3.03 5.62
CA GLN A 947 10.78 1.66 5.10
C GLN A 947 10.86 0.60 6.21
N PHE A 948 11.84 0.71 7.12
CA PHE A 948 11.99 -0.20 8.24
C PHE A 948 10.78 -0.15 9.20
N ARG A 949 10.30 1.04 9.57
CA ARG A 949 9.08 1.20 10.37
C ARG A 949 7.88 0.58 9.67
N ASN A 950 7.66 0.88 8.40
CA ASN A 950 6.47 0.43 7.69
C ASN A 950 6.45 -1.10 7.56
N ASN A 951 7.59 -1.74 7.32
CA ASN A 951 7.69 -3.20 7.24
C ASN A 951 7.58 -3.90 8.59
N VAL A 952 8.13 -3.34 9.67
CA VAL A 952 8.05 -3.95 11.01
C VAL A 952 6.71 -3.70 11.72
N THR A 953 5.93 -2.71 11.28
CA THR A 953 4.66 -2.31 11.91
C THR A 953 3.39 -2.74 11.16
N ASN A 954 3.49 -3.18 9.91
CA ASN A 954 2.35 -3.71 9.16
C ASN A 954 1.97 -5.13 9.66
N ARG A 955 0.72 -5.31 10.10
CA ARG A 955 0.21 -6.59 10.66
C ARG A 955 0.07 -7.71 9.61
N GLY A 956 -0.08 -7.38 8.33
CA GLY A 956 -0.07 -8.37 7.24
C GLY A 956 1.32 -8.99 7.05
N ARG A 957 2.39 -8.20 7.28
CA ARG A 957 3.78 -8.61 7.05
C ARG A 957 4.40 -9.44 8.17
N VAL A 958 3.67 -9.78 9.24
CA VAL A 958 4.19 -10.57 10.39
C VAL A 958 4.59 -12.02 10.05
N ARG A 959 4.32 -12.50 8.83
CA ARG A 959 4.80 -13.79 8.31
C ARG A 959 6.00 -13.68 7.36
N THR A 960 6.42 -12.47 6.97
CA THR A 960 7.53 -12.23 6.04
C THR A 960 8.79 -11.75 6.78
N ARG A 961 9.83 -11.33 6.04
CA ARG A 961 11.06 -10.73 6.58
C ARG A 961 11.45 -9.42 5.89
N THR A 962 10.49 -8.73 5.24
CA THR A 962 10.78 -7.53 4.43
C THR A 962 11.34 -6.34 5.22
N TYR A 963 11.26 -6.36 6.56
CA TYR A 963 11.94 -5.39 7.42
C TYR A 963 13.48 -5.57 7.44
N LEU A 964 13.98 -6.75 7.09
CA LEU A 964 15.34 -7.18 7.43
C LEU A 964 16.44 -6.44 6.66
N SER A 965 16.20 -6.10 5.38
CA SER A 965 17.15 -5.35 4.55
C SER A 965 17.40 -3.94 5.12
N SER A 966 16.33 -3.18 5.35
CA SER A 966 16.40 -1.85 5.96
C SER A 966 16.91 -1.88 7.41
N ALA A 967 16.60 -2.95 8.18
CA ALA A 967 17.17 -3.17 9.50
C ALA A 967 18.70 -3.38 9.49
N GLN A 968 19.23 -4.04 8.47
CA GLN A 968 20.68 -4.26 8.27
C GLN A 968 21.38 -3.01 7.76
N GLU A 969 20.79 -2.30 6.79
CA GLU A 969 21.34 -1.04 6.26
C GLU A 969 21.47 0.01 7.38
N LEU A 970 20.42 0.21 8.19
CA LEU A 970 20.45 1.08 9.36
C LEU A 970 21.42 0.60 10.44
N HIS A 971 21.59 -0.70 10.65
CA HIS A 971 22.59 -1.25 11.58
C HIS A 971 24.03 -0.91 11.13
N SER A 972 24.32 -1.06 9.83
CA SER A 972 25.63 -0.76 9.23
C SER A 972 26.03 0.72 9.38
N TRP A 973 25.04 1.61 9.51
CA TRP A 973 25.28 3.04 9.71
C TRP A 973 25.31 3.47 11.18
N LEU A 974 24.40 2.92 12.00
CA LEU A 974 24.19 3.39 13.38
C LEU A 974 25.01 2.64 14.43
N ILE A 975 25.34 1.36 14.20
CA ILE A 975 25.91 0.46 15.21
C ILE A 975 27.28 -0.08 14.80
N GLU A 976 27.41 -0.65 13.60
CA GLU A 976 28.67 -1.22 13.09
C GLU A 976 29.87 -0.25 13.23
N PRO A 977 29.74 1.07 12.94
CA PRO A 977 30.87 2.00 13.02
C PRO A 977 31.35 2.29 14.44
N ILE A 978 30.64 1.84 15.49
CA ILE A 978 30.99 2.09 16.90
C ILE A 978 31.12 0.79 17.72
N GLU A 979 30.66 -0.35 17.20
CA GLU A 979 30.56 -1.60 17.96
C GLU A 979 31.91 -2.13 18.46
N ALA A 980 32.97 -2.06 17.65
CA ALA A 980 34.30 -2.52 18.08
C ALA A 980 34.78 -1.77 19.35
N GLU A 981 34.52 -0.46 19.43
CA GLU A 981 34.80 0.32 20.63
C GLU A 981 33.85 0.02 21.79
N LEU A 982 32.54 -0.15 21.56
CA LEU A 982 31.56 -0.55 22.58
C LEU A 982 31.95 -1.87 23.26
N LEU A 983 32.23 -2.92 22.46
CA LEU A 983 32.68 -4.23 22.92
C LEU A 983 34.01 -4.15 23.68
N SER A 984 34.95 -3.32 23.23
CA SER A 984 36.25 -3.14 23.90
C SER A 984 36.14 -2.49 25.28
N ARG A 985 35.06 -1.73 25.52
CA ARG A 985 34.76 -1.04 26.79
C ARG A 985 33.75 -1.81 27.66
N GLY A 986 33.24 -2.95 27.18
CA GLY A 986 32.28 -3.79 27.92
C GLY A 986 30.91 -3.15 28.11
N ILE A 987 30.46 -2.30 27.17
CA ILE A 987 29.15 -1.66 27.23
C ILE A 987 28.03 -2.69 27.00
N THR A 988 27.00 -2.66 27.85
CA THR A 988 25.81 -3.53 27.75
C THR A 988 24.51 -2.75 27.56
N SER A 989 24.45 -1.47 27.93
CA SER A 989 23.24 -0.64 27.76
C SER A 989 23.50 0.59 26.87
N LEU A 990 22.58 0.90 25.96
CA LEU A 990 22.63 2.03 25.03
C LEU A 990 21.43 2.97 25.21
N ALA A 991 21.69 4.23 25.54
CA ALA A 991 20.70 5.30 25.58
C ALA A 991 20.84 6.18 24.32
N PHE A 992 19.86 6.16 23.43
CA PHE A 992 19.88 6.91 22.18
C PHE A 992 19.28 8.30 22.35
N VAL A 993 19.96 9.33 21.86
CA VAL A 993 19.45 10.70 21.69
C VAL A 993 19.37 10.96 20.18
N MET A 994 18.16 11.13 19.63
CA MET A 994 17.92 11.06 18.19
C MET A 994 17.25 12.31 17.57
N PRO A 995 17.57 12.62 16.30
CA PRO A 995 17.03 13.76 15.59
C PRO A 995 15.56 13.55 15.18
N PRO A 996 14.87 14.61 14.75
CA PRO A 996 13.58 14.52 14.06
C PRO A 996 13.60 13.45 12.95
N GLY A 997 12.55 12.62 12.89
CA GLY A 997 12.40 11.55 11.91
C GLY A 997 13.03 10.21 12.29
N LEU A 998 13.83 10.15 13.37
CA LEU A 998 14.40 8.92 13.93
C LEU A 998 13.93 8.61 15.36
N ARG A 999 13.13 9.48 16.00
CA ARG A 999 12.69 9.27 17.40
C ARG A 999 11.67 8.14 17.56
N SER A 1000 11.00 7.74 16.47
CA SER A 1000 10.13 6.56 16.41
C SER A 1000 10.81 5.29 15.87
N LEU A 1001 12.14 5.30 15.69
CA LEU A 1001 12.90 4.16 15.16
C LEU A 1001 12.93 2.99 16.20
N PRO A 1002 12.44 1.78 15.89
CA PRO A 1002 12.55 0.62 16.78
C PRO A 1002 13.97 0.05 16.77
N VAL A 1003 14.90 0.75 17.42
CA VAL A 1003 16.33 0.42 17.45
C VAL A 1003 16.63 -0.99 17.98
N SER A 1004 15.76 -1.55 18.82
CA SER A 1004 15.82 -2.93 19.30
C SER A 1004 15.82 -3.98 18.17
N ALA A 1005 15.15 -3.67 17.05
CA ALA A 1005 15.00 -4.56 15.90
C ALA A 1005 15.95 -4.25 14.73
N LEU A 1006 16.96 -3.38 14.91
CA LEU A 1006 18.11 -3.32 14.00
C LEU A 1006 18.86 -4.67 14.04
N HIS A 1007 19.49 -5.08 12.94
CA HIS A 1007 19.97 -6.46 12.77
C HIS A 1007 21.38 -6.52 12.16
N ASP A 1008 22.32 -7.24 12.78
CA ASP A 1008 23.73 -7.30 12.34
C ASP A 1008 23.97 -8.22 11.13
N GLY A 1009 22.98 -9.03 10.78
CA GLY A 1009 23.02 -10.04 9.71
C GLY A 1009 22.85 -11.46 10.25
N ASP A 1010 23.18 -11.67 11.53
CA ASP A 1010 23.04 -12.91 12.31
C ASP A 1010 21.95 -12.75 13.40
N ARG A 1011 21.92 -11.60 14.08
CA ARG A 1011 21.09 -11.32 15.28
C ARG A 1011 20.60 -9.88 15.37
N PHE A 1012 19.58 -9.66 16.21
CA PHE A 1012 19.05 -8.34 16.53
C PHE A 1012 19.89 -7.58 17.58
N LEU A 1013 19.84 -6.24 17.55
CA LEU A 1013 20.55 -5.38 18.50
C LEU A 1013 20.16 -5.68 19.97
N ILE A 1014 18.88 -6.01 20.19
CA ILE A 1014 18.33 -6.36 21.51
C ILE A 1014 18.95 -7.64 22.12
N GLU A 1015 19.55 -8.51 21.31
CA GLU A 1015 20.27 -9.70 21.79
C GLU A 1015 21.62 -9.35 22.41
N ARG A 1016 22.22 -8.21 22.01
CA ARG A 1016 23.53 -7.76 22.49
C ARG A 1016 23.47 -6.64 23.52
N TYR A 1017 22.51 -5.71 23.42
CA TYR A 1017 22.42 -4.55 24.31
C TYR A 1017 20.99 -4.27 24.80
N SER A 1018 20.83 -3.76 26.02
CA SER A 1018 19.58 -3.09 26.44
C SER A 1018 19.50 -1.71 25.82
N VAL A 1019 18.34 -1.30 25.31
CA VAL A 1019 18.18 -0.04 24.57
C VAL A 1019 17.07 0.83 25.14
N GLY A 1020 17.26 2.16 25.05
CA GLY A 1020 16.25 3.15 25.41
C GLY A 1020 16.46 4.48 24.70
N LEU A 1021 15.46 5.36 24.79
CA LEU A 1021 15.40 6.66 24.12
C LEU A 1021 15.45 7.81 25.15
N MET A 1022 16.25 8.84 24.90
CA MET A 1022 16.29 10.07 25.69
C MET A 1022 15.93 11.28 24.81
N PRO A 1023 15.10 12.24 25.29
CA PRO A 1023 14.87 13.49 24.58
C PRO A 1023 16.13 14.37 24.57
N SER A 1024 16.77 14.53 25.73
CA SER A 1024 18.15 15.00 25.90
C SER A 1024 18.63 14.61 27.30
N VAL A 1025 19.95 14.66 27.55
CA VAL A 1025 20.51 14.46 28.90
C VAL A 1025 20.10 15.61 29.82
N SER A 1026 20.09 16.84 29.33
CA SER A 1026 19.73 18.04 30.11
C SER A 1026 18.29 18.00 30.67
N LEU A 1027 17.38 17.28 30.02
CA LEU A 1027 15.98 17.08 30.47
C LEU A 1027 15.74 15.76 31.22
N THR A 1028 16.74 14.88 31.32
CA THR A 1028 16.59 13.53 31.91
C THR A 1028 17.23 13.45 33.30
N ASP A 1029 16.50 12.92 34.28
CA ASP A 1029 17.06 12.64 35.61
C ASP A 1029 17.90 11.36 35.60
N MET A 1030 19.20 11.53 35.31
CA MET A 1030 20.17 10.44 35.15
C MET A 1030 20.43 9.63 36.43
N ARG A 1031 19.85 9.98 37.59
CA ARG A 1031 20.16 9.35 38.87
C ARG A 1031 19.45 8.00 39.03
N TYR A 1032 20.23 6.92 38.99
CA TYR A 1032 19.76 5.56 39.25
C TYR A 1032 19.00 5.43 40.58
N VAL A 1033 17.90 4.67 40.54
CA VAL A 1033 17.12 4.22 41.69
C VAL A 1033 16.63 2.81 41.40
N ASP A 1034 17.02 1.86 42.25
CA ASP A 1034 16.49 0.50 42.24
C ASP A 1034 14.98 0.51 42.55
N VAL A 1035 14.15 0.04 41.62
CA VAL A 1035 12.70 0.02 41.76
C VAL A 1035 12.16 -1.22 42.50
N ARG A 1036 13.01 -2.23 42.77
CA ARG A 1036 12.58 -3.54 43.31
C ARG A 1036 11.99 -3.49 44.73
N ASP A 1037 12.36 -2.48 45.52
CA ASP A 1037 11.79 -2.19 46.84
C ASP A 1037 10.56 -1.23 46.78
N THR A 1038 10.05 -0.89 45.58
CA THR A 1038 8.92 0.04 45.40
C THR A 1038 7.62 -0.68 45.03
N GLU A 1039 6.47 -0.10 45.40
CA GLU A 1039 5.15 -0.70 45.13
C GLU A 1039 4.50 -0.13 43.85
N VAL A 1040 3.73 -0.97 43.16
CA VAL A 1040 3.03 -0.62 41.90
C VAL A 1040 1.58 -0.18 42.13
N LEU A 1041 1.13 0.80 41.34
CA LEU A 1041 -0.29 1.10 41.14
C LEU A 1041 -0.66 0.74 39.70
N ALA A 1042 -1.34 -0.38 39.51
CA ALA A 1042 -1.78 -0.87 38.20
C ALA A 1042 -3.22 -0.43 37.95
N MET A 1043 -3.49 0.30 36.86
CA MET A 1043 -4.81 0.84 36.57
C MET A 1043 -5.17 0.63 35.09
N GLY A 1044 -6.45 0.45 34.76
CA GLY A 1044 -6.85 0.33 33.36
C GLY A 1044 -8.34 0.19 33.12
N ALA A 1045 -8.71 0.04 31.85
CA ALA A 1045 -10.07 -0.25 31.43
C ALA A 1045 -10.08 -1.32 30.34
N SER A 1046 -11.04 -2.24 30.44
CA SER A 1046 -11.28 -3.32 29.47
C SER A 1046 -12.49 -3.06 28.57
N ASP A 1047 -13.35 -2.13 28.98
CA ASP A 1047 -14.63 -1.74 28.38
C ASP A 1047 -14.61 -0.21 28.20
N PHE A 1048 -15.18 0.28 27.11
CA PHE A 1048 -15.11 1.68 26.68
C PHE A 1048 -16.35 2.05 25.86
N GLN A 1049 -16.83 3.28 25.98
CA GLN A 1049 -17.99 3.75 25.20
C GLN A 1049 -17.64 4.06 23.73
N ASP A 1050 -16.44 4.62 23.49
CA ASP A 1050 -16.02 5.14 22.18
C ASP A 1050 -14.74 4.45 21.63
N GLN A 1051 -14.34 3.29 22.17
CA GLN A 1051 -13.12 2.55 21.78
C GLN A 1051 -13.36 1.03 21.81
N PRO A 1052 -12.52 0.21 21.13
CA PRO A 1052 -12.60 -1.25 21.23
C PRO A 1052 -12.33 -1.77 22.65
N GLU A 1053 -12.99 -2.86 23.04
CA GLU A 1053 -12.69 -3.59 24.27
C GLU A 1053 -11.22 -4.09 24.31
N LEU A 1054 -10.65 -4.16 25.51
CA LEU A 1054 -9.31 -4.72 25.79
C LEU A 1054 -9.45 -5.88 26.80
N PRO A 1055 -9.87 -7.07 26.36
CA PRO A 1055 -10.24 -8.18 27.25
C PRO A 1055 -9.08 -8.82 28.03
N ALA A 1056 -7.80 -8.59 27.68
CA ALA A 1056 -6.66 -9.04 28.47
C ALA A 1056 -6.38 -8.16 29.70
N VAL A 1057 -6.75 -6.87 29.66
CA VAL A 1057 -6.47 -5.87 30.72
C VAL A 1057 -6.86 -6.31 32.15
N PRO A 1058 -8.03 -6.92 32.43
CA PRO A 1058 -8.38 -7.35 33.78
C PRO A 1058 -7.43 -8.41 34.35
N ILE A 1059 -6.84 -9.21 33.46
CA ILE A 1059 -5.98 -10.35 33.75
C ILE A 1059 -4.52 -9.89 33.87
N GLU A 1060 -4.08 -8.98 32.99
CA GLU A 1060 -2.79 -8.27 33.11
C GLU A 1060 -2.68 -7.54 34.46
N LEU A 1061 -3.64 -6.66 34.79
CA LEU A 1061 -3.60 -5.83 36.00
C LEU A 1061 -3.57 -6.65 37.29
N SER A 1062 -4.34 -7.74 37.35
CA SER A 1062 -4.40 -8.62 38.52
C SER A 1062 -3.14 -9.49 38.65
N THR A 1063 -2.61 -10.02 37.54
CA THR A 1063 -1.34 -10.77 37.54
C THR A 1063 -0.17 -9.89 38.02
N ILE A 1064 -0.10 -8.65 37.54
CA ILE A 1064 0.93 -7.68 37.96
C ILE A 1064 0.84 -7.38 39.47
N ALA A 1065 -0.35 -7.06 39.99
CA ALA A 1065 -0.51 -6.53 41.35
C ALA A 1065 -0.79 -7.57 42.46
N GLU A 1066 -1.26 -8.77 42.12
CA GLU A 1066 -1.51 -9.85 43.10
C GLU A 1066 -0.45 -10.97 43.06
N GLU A 1067 0.17 -11.25 41.91
CA GLU A 1067 1.12 -12.36 41.76
C GLU A 1067 2.59 -11.93 41.57
N LEU A 1068 2.86 -10.92 40.72
CA LEU A 1068 4.23 -10.56 40.32
C LEU A 1068 4.87 -9.43 41.14
N TRP A 1069 4.10 -8.43 41.59
CA TRP A 1069 4.66 -7.22 42.20
C TRP A 1069 3.81 -6.71 43.36
N PRO A 1070 4.41 -6.27 44.49
CA PRO A 1070 3.64 -5.69 45.60
C PRO A 1070 2.95 -4.40 45.15
N GLY A 1071 1.63 -4.35 45.23
CA GLY A 1071 0.87 -3.20 44.75
C GLY A 1071 -0.61 -3.19 45.10
N ASP A 1072 -1.32 -2.30 44.42
CA ASP A 1072 -2.78 -2.19 44.42
C ASP A 1072 -3.24 -2.00 42.97
N PHE A 1073 -4.41 -2.53 42.59
CA PHE A 1073 -4.97 -2.33 41.24
C PHE A 1073 -6.38 -1.72 41.20
N VAL A 1074 -6.71 -1.13 40.05
CA VAL A 1074 -7.93 -0.32 39.83
C VAL A 1074 -8.45 -0.55 38.41
N ILE A 1075 -9.76 -0.70 38.21
CA ILE A 1075 -10.33 -1.05 36.89
C ILE A 1075 -11.64 -0.31 36.57
N ASN A 1076 -11.92 -0.18 35.26
CA ASN A 1076 -13.18 0.31 34.67
C ASN A 1076 -13.74 1.56 35.38
N GLU A 1077 -14.92 1.51 36.01
CA GLU A 1077 -15.58 2.70 36.58
C GLU A 1077 -14.80 3.37 37.73
N THR A 1078 -13.72 2.73 38.20
CA THR A 1078 -12.81 3.28 39.21
C THR A 1078 -11.48 3.79 38.64
N PHE A 1079 -11.21 3.57 37.34
CA PHE A 1079 -10.03 4.06 36.62
C PHE A 1079 -10.26 5.47 36.06
N THR A 1080 -10.10 6.46 36.93
CA THR A 1080 -10.22 7.89 36.60
C THR A 1080 -8.97 8.68 37.05
N PRO A 1081 -8.70 9.89 36.49
CA PRO A 1081 -7.57 10.72 36.93
C PRO A 1081 -7.62 11.08 38.42
N ASP A 1082 -8.82 11.37 38.95
CA ASP A 1082 -9.05 11.60 40.37
C ASP A 1082 -8.68 10.37 41.23
N SER A 1083 -8.93 9.16 40.74
CA SER A 1083 -8.59 7.90 41.41
C SER A 1083 -7.07 7.67 41.47
N LEU A 1084 -6.36 7.95 40.37
CA LEU A 1084 -4.89 7.90 40.30
C LEU A 1084 -4.24 8.86 41.33
N VAL A 1085 -4.70 10.12 41.34
CA VAL A 1085 -4.22 11.14 42.30
C VAL A 1085 -4.58 10.77 43.73
N ALA A 1086 -5.82 10.32 43.99
CA ALA A 1086 -6.27 9.95 45.33
C ALA A 1086 -5.56 8.73 45.91
N ASN A 1087 -5.12 7.78 45.08
CA ASN A 1087 -4.32 6.64 45.52
C ASN A 1087 -2.86 7.04 45.79
N ARG A 1088 -2.20 7.78 44.88
CA ARG A 1088 -0.84 8.29 45.12
C ARG A 1088 -0.74 9.25 46.31
N ALA A 1089 -1.83 9.95 46.66
CA ALA A 1089 -1.91 10.76 47.89
C ALA A 1089 -2.00 9.94 49.19
N ARG A 1090 -2.29 8.63 49.12
CA ARG A 1090 -2.32 7.71 50.29
C ARG A 1090 -0.99 6.98 50.49
N LYS A 1091 -0.33 6.61 49.39
CA LYS A 1091 0.78 5.65 49.33
C LYS A 1091 1.75 6.05 48.20
N PRO A 1092 3.07 6.15 48.44
CA PRO A 1092 4.04 6.50 47.42
C PRO A 1092 4.37 5.29 46.54
N TYR A 1093 3.54 5.03 45.53
CA TYR A 1093 3.84 4.05 44.49
C TYR A 1093 5.01 4.55 43.63
N GLY A 1094 6.06 3.74 43.49
CA GLY A 1094 7.22 4.05 42.65
C GLY A 1094 6.97 3.69 41.18
N ILE A 1095 6.04 2.77 40.92
CA ILE A 1095 5.65 2.34 39.58
C ILE A 1095 4.17 2.65 39.36
N VAL A 1096 3.82 3.23 38.21
CA VAL A 1096 2.43 3.43 37.75
C VAL A 1096 2.27 2.75 36.41
N HIS A 1097 1.37 1.77 36.31
CA HIS A 1097 1.09 1.04 35.08
C HIS A 1097 -0.33 1.33 34.62
N LEU A 1098 -0.50 1.78 33.37
CA LEU A 1098 -1.78 2.12 32.75
C LEU A 1098 -2.07 1.18 31.57
N ALA A 1099 -3.03 0.28 31.75
CA ALA A 1099 -3.50 -0.66 30.75
C ALA A 1099 -4.78 -0.11 30.08
N THR A 1100 -4.59 0.73 29.06
CA THR A 1100 -5.67 1.44 28.37
C THR A 1100 -5.20 2.00 27.03
N HIS A 1101 -6.15 2.37 26.16
CA HIS A 1101 -5.88 3.11 24.93
C HIS A 1101 -5.21 4.46 25.22
N GLY A 1102 -4.24 4.82 24.39
CA GLY A 1102 -3.66 6.16 24.36
C GLY A 1102 -3.06 6.43 22.99
N GLU A 1103 -3.09 7.69 22.57
CA GLU A 1103 -2.82 8.06 21.18
C GLU A 1103 -1.92 9.30 21.12
N PHE A 1104 -0.77 9.18 20.47
CA PHE A 1104 0.14 10.30 20.20
C PHE A 1104 -0.07 10.82 18.78
N LYS A 1105 -0.48 12.08 18.64
CA LYS A 1105 -0.82 12.75 17.37
C LYS A 1105 0.05 13.96 17.08
N ALA A 1106 0.13 14.31 15.80
CA ALA A 1106 0.76 15.52 15.30
C ALA A 1106 0.11 16.81 15.82
N GLY A 1107 0.79 17.94 15.66
CA GLY A 1107 0.32 19.26 16.09
C GLY A 1107 0.42 19.48 17.60
N SER A 1108 -0.68 19.95 18.19
CA SER A 1108 -0.71 20.37 19.59
C SER A 1108 -0.69 19.19 20.56
N LEU A 1109 -0.10 19.37 21.76
CA LEU A 1109 -0.18 18.43 22.89
C LEU A 1109 -1.63 17.98 23.17
N ASN A 1110 -2.60 18.88 22.97
CA ASN A 1110 -4.02 18.62 23.19
C ASN A 1110 -4.63 17.61 22.20
N ASN A 1111 -3.94 17.30 21.09
CA ASN A 1111 -4.34 16.26 20.14
C ASN A 1111 -3.95 14.84 20.61
N SER A 1112 -2.98 14.75 21.54
CA SER A 1112 -2.50 13.49 22.12
C SER A 1112 -3.17 13.24 23.48
N TYR A 1113 -3.57 12.00 23.78
CA TYR A 1113 -4.33 11.68 25.00
C TYR A 1113 -4.10 10.27 25.53
N ILE A 1114 -4.40 10.08 26.81
CA ILE A 1114 -4.60 8.79 27.47
C ILE A 1114 -6.10 8.64 27.76
N GLN A 1115 -6.71 7.53 27.34
CA GLN A 1115 -8.12 7.23 27.63
C GLN A 1115 -8.24 6.72 29.07
N PHE A 1116 -8.86 7.50 29.95
CA PHE A 1116 -9.42 6.98 31.20
C PHE A 1116 -10.86 6.54 30.96
N TRP A 1117 -11.47 5.83 31.91
CA TRP A 1117 -12.85 5.36 31.78
C TRP A 1117 -13.85 6.50 31.57
N ASP A 1118 -13.65 7.61 32.27
CA ASP A 1118 -14.59 8.74 32.35
C ASP A 1118 -14.26 9.89 31.38
N GLN A 1119 -13.04 9.96 30.87
CA GLN A 1119 -12.56 11.07 30.03
C GLN A 1119 -11.25 10.73 29.28
N ARG A 1120 -10.97 11.48 28.20
CA ARG A 1120 -9.63 11.54 27.59
C ARG A 1120 -8.80 12.60 28.32
N LEU A 1121 -7.69 12.20 28.90
CA LEU A 1121 -6.74 13.10 29.54
C LEU A 1121 -5.67 13.49 28.52
N SER A 1122 -5.63 14.75 28.09
CA SER A 1122 -4.69 15.19 27.06
C SER A 1122 -3.26 15.38 27.57
N LEU A 1123 -2.26 15.38 26.69
CA LEU A 1123 -0.85 15.33 27.07
C LEU A 1123 -0.38 16.57 27.87
N ASP A 1124 -0.99 17.74 27.66
CA ASP A 1124 -0.83 18.94 28.49
C ASP A 1124 -1.41 18.80 29.92
N GLN A 1125 -2.34 17.87 30.11
CA GLN A 1125 -2.99 17.57 31.40
C GLN A 1125 -2.25 16.50 32.20
N VAL A 1126 -1.53 15.57 31.57
CA VAL A 1126 -0.77 14.49 32.26
C VAL A 1126 0.20 15.08 33.30
N ARG A 1127 0.88 16.19 32.99
CA ARG A 1127 1.78 16.90 33.92
C ARG A 1127 1.09 17.37 35.20
N GLN A 1128 -0.22 17.61 35.15
CA GLN A 1128 -1.04 18.13 36.25
C GLN A 1128 -1.39 17.04 37.28
N LEU A 1129 -1.17 15.76 36.95
CA LEU A 1129 -1.28 14.61 37.87
C LEU A 1129 -0.19 14.59 38.96
N GLY A 1130 0.88 15.39 38.80
CA GLY A 1130 1.96 15.52 39.78
C GLY A 1130 2.70 14.20 40.01
N LEU A 1131 3.06 13.47 38.94
CA LEU A 1131 3.75 12.18 39.06
C LEU A 1131 5.16 12.29 39.66
N ASN A 1132 5.74 13.49 39.69
CA ASN A 1132 7.01 13.80 40.34
C ASN A 1132 6.95 13.91 41.88
N ASN A 1133 5.76 13.91 42.51
CA ASN A 1133 5.63 14.09 43.96
C ASN A 1133 4.42 13.32 44.55
N PRO A 1134 4.62 12.20 45.29
CA PRO A 1134 5.89 11.48 45.44
C PRO A 1134 6.39 10.94 44.08
N PRO A 1135 7.71 10.86 43.85
CA PRO A 1135 8.27 10.55 42.54
C PRO A 1135 7.87 9.15 42.05
N VAL A 1136 7.40 9.09 40.81
CA VAL A 1136 7.24 7.85 40.04
C VAL A 1136 8.52 7.62 39.23
N GLU A 1137 9.18 6.51 39.52
CA GLU A 1137 10.45 6.08 38.93
C GLU A 1137 10.25 5.36 37.59
N LEU A 1138 9.10 4.71 37.41
CA LEU A 1138 8.67 4.08 36.16
C LEU A 1138 7.16 4.29 35.93
N MET A 1139 6.80 4.82 34.77
CA MET A 1139 5.45 4.76 34.22
C MET A 1139 5.40 3.73 33.09
N VAL A 1140 4.35 2.92 33.00
CA VAL A 1140 4.13 1.97 31.90
C VAL A 1140 2.79 2.30 31.23
N LEU A 1141 2.78 2.39 29.92
CA LEU A 1141 1.60 2.53 29.07
C LEU A 1141 1.45 1.26 28.23
N SER A 1142 0.46 0.42 28.55
CA SER A 1142 0.37 -0.92 27.96
C SER A 1142 -0.23 -0.90 26.55
N ALA A 1143 -1.41 -0.30 26.35
CA ALA A 1143 -2.17 -0.39 25.09
C ALA A 1143 -2.21 0.92 24.27
N CYS A 1144 -1.07 1.61 24.15
CA CYS A 1144 -0.98 2.86 23.36
C CYS A 1144 -0.70 2.64 21.86
N ARG A 1145 -0.84 3.72 21.09
CA ARG A 1145 -0.48 3.86 19.67
C ARG A 1145 0.20 5.22 19.45
N THR A 1146 1.26 5.28 18.64
CA THR A 1146 1.72 6.56 18.06
C THR A 1146 1.32 6.69 16.60
N ALA A 1147 1.20 7.93 16.12
CA ALA A 1147 1.25 8.24 14.70
C ALA A 1147 2.71 8.16 14.20
N LEU A 1148 3.16 6.94 13.90
CA LEU A 1148 4.47 6.67 13.28
C LEU A 1148 4.73 7.54 12.06
N GLY A 1149 6.00 7.82 11.80
CA GLY A 1149 6.44 8.59 10.62
C GLY A 1149 6.15 10.10 10.71
N ASN A 1150 5.31 10.56 11.63
CA ASN A 1150 5.05 11.98 11.82
C ASN A 1150 6.02 12.61 12.85
N VAL A 1151 6.84 13.55 12.38
CA VAL A 1151 7.88 14.24 13.16
C VAL A 1151 7.33 15.05 14.36
N GLU A 1152 6.09 15.54 14.30
CA GLU A 1152 5.47 16.26 15.42
C GLU A 1152 4.90 15.29 16.47
N ALA A 1153 4.37 14.14 16.05
CA ALA A 1153 3.95 13.07 16.96
C ALA A 1153 5.15 12.43 17.68
N GLU A 1154 6.30 12.32 17.00
CA GLU A 1154 7.58 11.92 17.58
C GLU A 1154 8.02 12.79 18.77
N LEU A 1155 7.76 14.10 18.74
CA LEU A 1155 8.04 15.00 19.87
C LEU A 1155 7.13 14.71 21.07
N GLY A 1156 5.85 14.43 20.82
CA GLY A 1156 4.89 14.00 21.84
C GLY A 1156 5.31 12.71 22.53
N PHE A 1157 5.79 11.73 21.76
CA PHE A 1157 6.26 10.44 22.27
C PHE A 1157 7.61 10.57 23.00
N ALA A 1158 8.66 11.07 22.35
CA ALA A 1158 10.00 11.14 22.94
C ALA A 1158 10.08 12.12 24.13
N GLY A 1159 9.20 13.12 24.18
CA GLY A 1159 9.05 14.02 25.31
C GLY A 1159 8.17 13.47 26.45
N PHE A 1160 7.53 12.31 26.29
CA PHE A 1160 6.46 11.85 27.18
C PHE A 1160 6.87 11.72 28.65
N ALA A 1161 8.06 11.16 28.95
CA ALA A 1161 8.54 11.02 30.32
C ALA A 1161 8.72 12.37 31.04
N VAL A 1162 9.31 13.35 30.35
CA VAL A 1162 9.51 14.74 30.82
C VAL A 1162 8.16 15.41 31.07
N GLN A 1163 7.21 15.22 30.16
CA GLN A 1163 5.88 15.82 30.24
C GLN A 1163 5.01 15.18 31.33
N ALA A 1164 5.08 13.87 31.52
CA ALA A 1164 4.41 13.17 32.62
C ALA A 1164 5.06 13.49 33.97
N GLY A 1165 6.33 13.93 33.99
CA GLY A 1165 7.09 14.22 35.20
C GLY A 1165 7.60 12.95 35.90
N VAL A 1166 7.99 11.95 35.12
CA VAL A 1166 8.51 10.65 35.58
C VAL A 1166 9.93 10.45 35.05
N LYS A 1167 10.76 9.65 35.74
CA LYS A 1167 12.14 9.39 35.23
C LYS A 1167 12.17 8.52 33.99
N THR A 1168 11.33 7.50 33.97
CA THR A 1168 11.22 6.52 32.88
C THR A 1168 9.75 6.35 32.52
N ALA A 1169 9.44 6.38 31.23
CA ALA A 1169 8.15 5.94 30.72
C ALA A 1169 8.36 4.82 29.69
N MET A 1170 7.76 3.66 29.90
CA MET A 1170 7.64 2.62 28.87
C MET A 1170 6.36 2.84 28.09
N ALA A 1171 6.45 2.86 26.76
CA ALA A 1171 5.30 3.00 25.87
C ALA A 1171 5.52 2.26 24.55
N SER A 1172 4.41 1.93 23.89
CA SER A 1172 4.38 1.34 22.55
C SER A 1172 4.54 2.41 21.46
N LEU A 1173 5.41 2.14 20.49
CA LEU A 1173 5.63 2.90 19.27
C LEU A 1173 4.46 2.78 18.29
N TRP A 1174 3.69 1.69 18.31
CA TRP A 1174 2.56 1.44 17.40
C TRP A 1174 1.39 0.72 18.07
N LYS A 1175 0.31 0.51 17.33
CA LYS A 1175 -0.85 -0.26 17.80
C LYS A 1175 -0.44 -1.73 17.99
N VAL A 1176 -0.44 -2.17 19.23
CA VAL A 1176 -0.05 -3.52 19.68
C VAL A 1176 -1.24 -4.50 19.72
N ASP A 1177 -0.92 -5.79 19.83
CA ASP A 1177 -1.89 -6.87 20.06
C ASP A 1177 -2.14 -7.05 21.57
N ASP A 1178 -3.40 -7.21 21.99
CA ASP A 1178 -3.84 -7.24 23.39
C ASP A 1178 -3.19 -8.40 24.19
N VAL A 1179 -3.10 -9.59 23.59
CA VAL A 1179 -2.55 -10.79 24.27
C VAL A 1179 -1.04 -10.87 24.16
N GLY A 1180 -0.48 -10.45 23.02
CA GLY A 1180 0.96 -10.24 22.90
C GLY A 1180 1.47 -9.26 23.97
N THR A 1181 0.77 -8.14 24.15
CA THR A 1181 1.08 -7.12 25.16
C THR A 1181 1.00 -7.67 26.58
N ALA A 1182 -0.10 -8.32 26.95
CA ALA A 1182 -0.25 -8.93 28.28
C ALA A 1182 0.87 -9.95 28.56
N GLY A 1183 1.28 -10.74 27.56
CA GLY A 1183 2.44 -11.63 27.65
C GLY A 1183 3.76 -10.88 27.90
N LEU A 1184 4.05 -9.86 27.09
CA LEU A 1184 5.27 -9.06 27.23
C LEU A 1184 5.34 -8.36 28.60
N MET A 1185 4.24 -7.78 29.08
CA MET A 1185 4.18 -7.08 30.37
C MET A 1185 4.29 -8.04 31.56
N THR A 1186 3.63 -9.20 31.49
CA THR A 1186 3.78 -10.28 32.49
C THR A 1186 5.24 -10.73 32.59
N GLN A 1187 5.93 -10.91 31.45
CA GLN A 1187 7.35 -11.23 31.46
C GLN A 1187 8.22 -10.04 31.91
N PHE A 1188 7.91 -8.80 31.54
CA PHE A 1188 8.64 -7.61 31.98
C PHE A 1188 8.65 -7.49 33.50
N TYR A 1189 7.49 -7.59 34.16
CA TYR A 1189 7.41 -7.58 35.63
C TYR A 1189 8.09 -8.80 36.27
N THR A 1190 8.11 -9.95 35.60
CA THR A 1190 8.88 -11.13 36.04
C THR A 1190 10.38 -10.82 36.02
N SER A 1191 10.91 -10.28 34.92
CA SER A 1191 12.32 -9.92 34.76
C SER A 1191 12.74 -8.75 35.67
N LEU A 1192 11.86 -7.79 35.92
CA LEU A 1192 12.13 -6.62 36.77
C LEU A 1192 12.41 -7.00 38.24
N GLN A 1193 12.05 -8.22 38.67
CA GLN A 1193 12.41 -8.74 40.00
C GLN A 1193 13.91 -9.03 40.12
N THR A 1194 14.58 -9.43 39.03
CA THR A 1194 15.98 -9.88 39.03
C THR A 1194 16.91 -8.83 38.44
N GLU A 1195 16.54 -8.22 37.33
CA GLU A 1195 17.44 -7.35 36.56
C GLU A 1195 17.71 -6.00 37.25
N PRO A 1196 18.90 -5.41 37.08
CA PRO A 1196 19.29 -4.21 37.82
C PRO A 1196 18.72 -2.91 37.22
N ILE A 1197 18.33 -2.91 35.94
CA ILE A 1197 17.88 -1.72 35.19
C ILE A 1197 16.62 -2.01 34.38
N LYS A 1198 15.77 -0.99 34.21
CA LYS A 1198 14.44 -1.10 33.58
C LYS A 1198 14.53 -1.56 32.11
N ALA A 1199 15.51 -1.06 31.36
CA ALA A 1199 15.72 -1.45 29.97
C ALA A 1199 16.22 -2.91 29.82
N GLU A 1200 16.97 -3.46 30.79
CA GLU A 1200 17.36 -4.87 30.76
C GLU A 1200 16.16 -5.78 31.08
N ALA A 1201 15.32 -5.41 32.04
CA ALA A 1201 14.06 -6.12 32.29
C ALA A 1201 13.15 -6.15 31.05
N LEU A 1202 13.07 -5.04 30.28
CA LEU A 1202 12.38 -5.00 28.99
C LEU A 1202 13.08 -5.88 27.94
N ARG A 1203 14.41 -5.81 27.85
CA ARG A 1203 15.22 -6.65 26.94
C ARG A 1203 14.94 -8.13 27.16
N GLN A 1204 14.94 -8.59 28.41
CA GLN A 1204 14.62 -9.99 28.75
C GLN A 1204 13.19 -10.38 28.35
N ALA A 1205 12.21 -9.47 28.45
CA ALA A 1205 10.85 -9.74 27.95
C ALA A 1205 10.79 -9.83 26.41
N GLN A 1206 11.50 -8.94 25.72
CA GLN A 1206 11.61 -8.96 24.26
C GLN A 1206 12.34 -10.22 23.76
N LEU A 1207 13.37 -10.69 24.47
CA LEU A 1207 14.07 -11.94 24.18
C LEU A 1207 13.22 -13.19 24.45
N ALA A 1208 12.48 -13.24 25.56
CA ALA A 1208 11.56 -14.35 25.83
C ALA A 1208 10.46 -14.44 24.76
N MET A 1209 10.01 -13.30 24.21
CA MET A 1209 9.08 -13.27 23.08
C MET A 1209 9.72 -13.71 21.76
N LEU A 1210 10.89 -13.16 21.41
CA LEU A 1210 11.68 -13.52 20.23
C LEU A 1210 11.99 -15.03 20.18
N ASN A 1211 12.33 -15.63 21.32
CA ASN A 1211 12.66 -17.06 21.45
C ASN A 1211 11.43 -17.98 21.56
N GLY A 1212 10.20 -17.45 21.57
CA GLY A 1212 8.97 -18.24 21.71
C GLY A 1212 8.75 -18.84 23.10
N GLU A 1213 9.38 -18.28 24.13
CA GLU A 1213 9.15 -18.64 25.54
C GLU A 1213 7.83 -18.03 26.06
N ILE A 1214 7.42 -16.87 25.51
CA ILE A 1214 6.07 -16.31 25.68
C ILE A 1214 5.19 -16.85 24.56
N ARG A 1215 4.15 -17.61 24.90
CA ARG A 1215 3.28 -18.29 23.91
C ARG A 1215 1.94 -18.73 24.49
N VAL A 1216 0.97 -19.05 23.62
CA VAL A 1216 -0.37 -19.53 23.97
C VAL A 1216 -0.53 -20.99 23.58
N GLU A 1217 -0.90 -21.86 24.51
CA GLU A 1217 -1.29 -23.25 24.25
C GLU A 1217 -2.56 -23.61 25.05
N SER A 1218 -3.51 -24.31 24.43
CA SER A 1218 -4.72 -24.83 25.10
C SER A 1218 -5.57 -23.78 25.84
N GLY A 1219 -5.54 -22.51 25.42
CA GLY A 1219 -6.21 -21.39 26.10
C GLY A 1219 -5.43 -20.80 27.29
N GLN A 1220 -4.19 -21.22 27.52
CA GLN A 1220 -3.31 -20.65 28.55
C GLN A 1220 -2.17 -19.85 27.90
N LEU A 1221 -1.95 -18.64 28.39
CA LEU A 1221 -0.75 -17.85 28.16
C LEU A 1221 0.38 -18.37 29.06
N ILE A 1222 1.53 -18.65 28.49
CA ILE A 1222 2.68 -19.29 29.14
C ILE A 1222 3.89 -18.37 28.99
N TRP A 1223 4.65 -18.20 30.07
CA TRP A 1223 5.91 -17.44 30.12
C TRP A 1223 6.89 -18.11 31.08
N SER A 1224 8.10 -17.55 31.23
CA SER A 1224 9.15 -18.16 32.07
C SER A 1224 8.77 -18.35 33.55
N GLY A 1225 7.82 -17.55 34.06
CA GLY A 1225 7.39 -17.56 35.46
C GLY A 1225 6.14 -18.40 35.76
N GLY A 1226 5.32 -18.77 34.76
CA GLY A 1226 4.01 -19.37 35.04
C GLY A 1226 3.11 -19.65 33.84
N THR A 1227 1.82 -19.85 34.15
CA THR A 1227 0.73 -20.14 33.19
C THR A 1227 -0.55 -19.42 33.62
N LEU A 1228 -1.21 -18.72 32.70
CA LEU A 1228 -2.33 -17.81 32.96
C LEU A 1228 -3.50 -18.17 32.04
N GLU A 1229 -4.66 -18.46 32.63
CA GLU A 1229 -5.89 -18.83 31.89
C GLU A 1229 -6.42 -17.61 31.12
N LEU A 1230 -6.54 -17.70 29.79
CA LEU A 1230 -7.10 -16.64 28.97
C LEU A 1230 -8.64 -16.72 28.91
N PRO A 1231 -9.33 -15.59 28.64
CA PRO A 1231 -10.74 -15.60 28.28
C PRO A 1231 -10.97 -16.48 27.02
N PRO A 1232 -12.12 -17.16 26.88
CA PRO A 1232 -12.40 -18.01 25.71
C PRO A 1232 -12.34 -17.27 24.36
N THR A 1233 -12.50 -15.95 24.36
CA THR A 1233 -12.35 -15.07 23.18
C THR A 1233 -10.90 -14.87 22.72
N LEU A 1234 -9.93 -15.23 23.55
CA LEU A 1234 -8.49 -15.01 23.34
C LEU A 1234 -7.70 -16.34 23.26
N ALA A 1235 -8.38 -17.49 23.29
CA ALA A 1235 -7.77 -18.80 23.41
C ALA A 1235 -7.14 -19.35 22.11
N ASP A 1236 -7.61 -18.90 20.95
CA ASP A 1236 -7.27 -19.44 19.61
C ASP A 1236 -6.24 -18.58 18.84
N ILE A 1237 -5.35 -17.88 19.56
CA ILE A 1237 -4.35 -16.96 18.95
C ILE A 1237 -3.11 -17.72 18.46
N ASP A 1238 -2.71 -17.45 17.21
CA ASP A 1238 -1.48 -17.97 16.60
C ASP A 1238 -0.22 -17.32 17.20
N SER A 1239 0.15 -17.77 18.39
CA SER A 1239 1.33 -17.28 19.11
C SER A 1239 2.67 -17.65 18.46
N SER A 1240 2.70 -18.45 17.37
CA SER A 1240 3.95 -18.63 16.61
C SER A 1240 4.40 -17.33 15.92
N LEU A 1241 3.50 -16.36 15.77
CA LEU A 1241 3.80 -15.05 15.22
C LEU A 1241 4.58 -14.15 16.20
N PHE A 1242 4.54 -14.43 17.51
CA PHE A 1242 5.08 -13.52 18.53
C PHE A 1242 6.60 -13.29 18.39
N SER A 1243 7.35 -14.20 17.79
CA SER A 1243 8.79 -13.99 17.52
C SER A 1243 9.07 -12.86 16.50
N HIS A 1244 8.07 -12.44 15.71
CA HIS A 1244 8.22 -11.34 14.75
C HIS A 1244 8.34 -9.98 15.48
N PRO A 1245 9.24 -9.06 15.06
CA PRO A 1245 9.50 -7.85 15.85
C PRO A 1245 8.31 -6.89 15.98
N TYR A 1246 7.27 -7.03 15.15
CA TYR A 1246 5.96 -6.36 15.34
C TYR A 1246 5.43 -6.46 16.78
N PHE A 1247 5.60 -7.61 17.44
CA PHE A 1247 5.07 -7.84 18.78
C PHE A 1247 6.00 -7.26 19.86
N TRP A 1248 7.30 -7.60 19.83
CA TRP A 1248 8.23 -7.25 20.90
C TRP A 1248 8.96 -5.91 20.72
N ALA A 1249 9.34 -5.52 19.49
CA ALA A 1249 10.06 -4.27 19.23
C ALA A 1249 9.18 -3.01 19.32
N SER A 1250 7.87 -3.22 19.50
CA SER A 1250 6.88 -2.17 19.70
C SER A 1250 7.14 -1.33 20.95
N PHE A 1251 7.67 -1.91 22.04
CA PHE A 1251 7.90 -1.20 23.30
C PHE A 1251 9.34 -0.70 23.44
N THR A 1252 9.48 0.50 24.01
CA THR A 1252 10.78 1.09 24.38
C THR A 1252 10.66 1.93 25.67
N THR A 1253 11.77 2.13 26.38
CA THR A 1253 11.86 3.03 27.53
C THR A 1253 12.28 4.43 27.10
N ILE A 1254 11.53 5.44 27.53
CA ILE A 1254 11.74 6.87 27.25
C ILE A 1254 12.20 7.56 28.54
N GLY A 1255 13.20 8.42 28.46
CA GLY A 1255 13.85 9.05 29.61
C GLY A 1255 15.03 8.22 30.11
N SER A 1256 15.17 8.03 31.41
CA SER A 1256 16.24 7.17 31.95
C SER A 1256 15.93 5.69 31.72
N PRO A 1257 16.81 4.92 31.03
CA PRO A 1257 16.61 3.47 30.85
C PRO A 1257 17.01 2.64 32.08
N TRP A 1258 17.59 3.27 33.11
CA TRP A 1258 18.01 2.65 34.37
C TRP A 1258 17.10 3.06 35.54
#